data_AF-A0A2E7RZF1-F1
#
_entry.id   AF-A0A2E7RZF1-F1
#
_cell.length_a   1.000
_cell.length_b   1.000
_cell.length_c   1.000
_cell.angle_alpha   90.00
_cell.angle_beta   90.00
_cell.angle_gamma   90.00
#
_symmetry.space_group_name_H-M   'P 1'
#
loop_
_entity.id
_entity.type
_entity.pdbx_description
1 polymer ?
#
loop_
_entity_poly.entity_id
_entity_poly.type
_entity_poly.pdbx_seq_one_letter_code
_entity_poly.pdbx_strand_id
1 'polypeptide(L)'
;MKLRRLLPILSLAISVGLAFPPAGQAADPVPKSQATDRADQSVIVGFDSGRRGGQVTLHAKPYPNKATRILKTITLDSVDHLRSAELQIFGALRAPNGEFTWDRWKWIWFSLNGHQWVRRVEDVPLHRTRGEVDWAKVKWATVKIPNVHFLKKGVNELVIWTTNPAKYGEAGRKKFLVVAVDDSNRPGQSFSLQGDKWTNEDLNGDRDGSPRGEWMVRFRLNRPSDRQIQAAEALGPARLRKAISDKQEFVWGFTDALHRVFPDQPYAGPLGNTWTIDAARNEYESCQLVVVPAAVDMKMAEVFVGDFSRVADAAAGKATGGKRPVTIGRQNTTVRVVRMARTGGMDWPDPLPLAHPIDVARGQIRAWWLTVHVPQNARPGLYTSKVTITSQSTGGREGKVTSVPLKLRVRDFSIPTVSRFQTVAPIQTEMTAWKISPVSSSGGTVTPRRMLDRQGNLQLDFAEFDKKVEARLAAGQTSFSIGIPYTGAGVFVPWAFDWRVPVEGQDATRRIYVNPVARDDLDARKPKNQQSRKWFEQYITQFYSHLESKNWTKHWWIYAADEPHQAEWKEPLTRYFAIIRKCAPKLRIMMTREPTDHFGPHVDIACIMMNHLRSGTHETARKLGQELWCYSCGHLNNPGLTLRESPVDIRTWFWLQEKWKIRRVLLWHSSVYGHTFLKPGADGRGDGQVFYFRRRAGEPDAVIPSIRAEMLRDGVEDRQYFHLLKQVARRAGDRIPTSLRDRAASLSKVPDSIARTQYEMSGDVQRLLSRRVQIADAIEALLSGTIESD
;
A
#
# COMPACT_ATOMS: atom_id res chain seq x y z
N MET A 1 30.91 -6.24 68.91
CA MET A 1 30.43 -4.88 69.24
C MET A 1 28.99 -4.69 68.74
N LYS A 2 28.25 -3.73 69.30
CA LYS A 2 26.77 -3.69 69.41
C LYS A 2 26.07 -3.74 68.01
N LEU A 3 25.17 -4.69 67.69
CA LEU A 3 23.78 -4.94 68.17
C LEU A 3 22.81 -3.76 67.94
N ARG A 4 21.53 -3.92 67.57
CA ARG A 4 20.72 -5.05 66.98
C ARG A 4 19.33 -4.46 66.57
N ARG A 5 18.70 -5.02 65.52
CA ARG A 5 17.24 -5.23 65.27
C ARG A 5 16.12 -4.40 65.99
N LEU A 6 15.03 -4.14 65.22
CA LEU A 6 13.56 -4.19 65.52
C LEU A 6 12.70 -2.90 65.34
N LEU A 7 11.51 -3.12 64.74
CA LEU A 7 10.25 -2.33 64.80
C LEU A 7 9.64 -2.40 66.23
N PRO A 8 8.65 -1.56 66.71
CA PRO A 8 7.38 -1.26 66.00
C PRO A 8 6.51 0.01 66.38
N ILE A 9 5.35 0.17 65.70
CA ILE A 9 3.98 0.54 66.20
C ILE A 9 3.58 1.96 66.78
N LEU A 10 2.60 2.58 66.08
CA LEU A 10 1.38 3.38 66.47
C LEU A 10 1.32 4.82 67.08
N SER A 11 0.19 5.47 66.71
CA SER A 11 -0.60 6.56 67.35
C SER A 11 -0.03 8.00 67.36
N LEU A 12 -0.66 9.08 66.85
CA LEU A 12 -2.06 9.58 66.74
C LEU A 12 -2.55 10.42 67.96
N ALA A 13 -2.50 11.76 67.83
CA ALA A 13 -3.29 12.75 68.60
C ALA A 13 -3.32 14.11 67.84
N ILE A 14 -4.50 14.61 67.41
CA ILE A 14 -5.37 15.64 68.02
C ILE A 14 -5.06 17.10 67.60
N SER A 15 -5.86 17.58 66.63
CA SER A 15 -6.73 18.77 66.58
C SER A 15 -6.36 20.16 67.17
N VAL A 16 -7.11 21.16 66.66
CA VAL A 16 -7.24 22.58 67.08
C VAL A 16 -6.13 23.51 66.54
N GLY A 17 -6.39 24.61 65.82
CA GLY A 17 -7.65 25.21 65.36
C GLY A 17 -7.95 26.57 66.01
N LEU A 18 -7.50 27.67 65.41
CA LEU A 18 -7.88 29.04 65.80
C LEU A 18 -8.12 29.91 64.56
N ALA A 19 -9.18 30.72 64.62
CA ALA A 19 -9.59 31.71 63.63
C ALA A 19 -9.71 33.09 64.31
N PHE A 20 -9.73 34.20 63.55
CA PHE A 20 -10.37 35.50 63.86
C PHE A 20 -10.24 36.45 62.61
N PRO A 21 -11.04 37.55 62.46
CA PRO A 21 -11.81 37.76 61.22
C PRO A 21 -11.62 39.15 60.50
N PRO A 22 -12.64 40.01 60.21
CA PRO A 22 -13.22 40.11 58.86
C PRO A 22 -13.35 41.51 58.20
N ALA A 23 -13.53 41.49 56.86
CA ALA A 23 -14.33 42.41 56.02
C ALA A 23 -14.55 41.74 54.62
N GLY A 24 -15.49 42.11 53.73
CA GLY A 24 -16.58 43.09 53.78
C GLY A 24 -16.48 44.19 52.69
N GLN A 25 -17.37 44.31 51.69
CA GLN A 25 -18.45 43.41 51.24
C GLN A 25 -18.82 43.65 49.74
N ALA A 26 -18.97 42.55 48.98
CA ALA A 26 -19.85 42.27 47.83
C ALA A 26 -20.22 43.29 46.70
N ALA A 27 -20.25 42.76 45.47
CA ALA A 27 -21.14 43.19 44.38
C ALA A 27 -21.71 41.93 43.68
N ASP A 28 -22.91 42.04 43.10
CA ASP A 28 -23.87 40.93 42.96
C ASP A 28 -23.59 39.80 41.95
N PRO A 29 -24.20 38.61 42.14
CA PRO A 29 -24.25 37.57 41.12
C PRO A 29 -25.09 38.01 39.90
N VAL A 30 -24.47 38.05 38.73
CA VAL A 30 -25.20 38.23 37.46
C VAL A 30 -26.20 37.07 37.29
N PRO A 31 -27.47 37.32 36.91
CA PRO A 31 -28.49 36.29 36.84
C PRO A 31 -28.15 35.16 35.86
N LYS A 32 -28.79 33.99 36.05
CA LYS A 32 -28.92 32.97 35.01
C LYS A 32 -29.66 33.58 33.81
N SER A 33 -28.93 34.10 32.83
CA SER A 33 -29.50 34.39 31.52
C SER A 33 -29.89 33.06 30.84
N GLN A 34 -30.96 33.14 30.05
CA GLN A 34 -31.70 31.96 29.61
C GLN A 34 -30.85 31.01 28.75
N ALA A 35 -31.20 29.73 28.83
CA ALA A 35 -30.69 28.72 27.91
C ALA A 35 -30.91 29.18 26.47
N THR A 36 -29.81 29.47 25.78
CA THR A 36 -29.79 29.62 24.32
C THR A 36 -29.10 28.38 23.75
N ASP A 37 -29.82 27.63 22.93
CA ASP A 37 -29.40 26.36 22.34
C ASP A 37 -28.22 26.53 21.36
N ARG A 38 -27.01 26.72 21.89
CA ARG A 38 -25.72 26.56 21.19
C ARG A 38 -24.66 26.00 22.12
N ALA A 39 -24.82 24.75 22.53
CA ALA A 39 -23.67 23.93 22.94
C ALA A 39 -22.73 23.79 21.73
N ASP A 40 -21.57 24.43 21.83
CA ASP A 40 -20.67 24.70 20.71
C ASP A 40 -20.12 23.41 20.05
N GLN A 41 -20.29 23.29 18.73
CA GLN A 41 -20.09 22.07 17.95
C GLN A 41 -18.61 21.84 17.53
N SER A 42 -17.64 22.40 18.26
CA SER A 42 -16.30 22.69 17.73
C SER A 42 -15.10 22.06 18.45
N VAL A 43 -15.23 21.54 19.67
CA VAL A 43 -14.07 21.23 20.52
C VAL A 43 -13.67 19.75 20.47
N ILE A 44 -12.65 19.43 19.65
CA ILE A 44 -11.96 18.12 19.62
C ILE A 44 -10.43 18.27 19.77
N VAL A 45 -9.88 19.48 19.57
CA VAL A 45 -8.44 19.71 19.37
C VAL A 45 -7.85 20.68 20.40
N GLY A 46 -6.70 20.33 20.97
CA GLY A 46 -5.85 21.23 21.75
C GLY A 46 -4.38 21.15 21.33
N PHE A 47 -3.63 22.25 21.46
CA PHE A 47 -2.20 22.31 21.11
C PHE A 47 -1.34 22.63 22.34
N ASP A 48 -0.09 22.17 22.29
CA ASP A 48 0.92 22.20 23.37
C ASP A 48 1.51 23.60 23.68
N SER A 49 0.82 24.67 23.26
CA SER A 49 1.06 26.05 23.72
C SER A 49 0.11 26.46 24.86
N GLY A 50 -0.69 25.53 25.39
CA GLY A 50 -1.54 25.75 26.56
C GLY A 50 -2.74 26.67 26.33
N ARG A 51 -2.98 27.15 25.10
CA ARG A 51 -4.16 27.97 24.74
C ARG A 51 -5.02 27.26 23.70
N ARG A 52 -6.33 27.22 23.97
CA ARG A 52 -7.36 26.88 22.97
C ARG A 52 -7.57 28.09 22.06
N GLY A 53 -7.42 27.91 20.75
CA GLY A 53 -7.65 28.97 19.73
C GLY A 53 -6.69 30.17 19.83
N GLY A 54 -5.56 30.10 19.14
CA GLY A 54 -4.69 31.27 18.95
C GLY A 54 -3.37 30.95 18.23
N GLN A 55 -2.85 31.89 17.44
CA GLN A 55 -1.57 31.73 16.75
C GLN A 55 -0.41 31.38 17.70
N VAL A 56 0.52 30.58 17.16
CA VAL A 56 1.91 30.55 17.62
C VAL A 56 2.81 30.65 16.40
N THR A 57 3.50 31.78 16.27
CA THR A 57 4.53 31.98 15.25
C THR A 57 5.77 31.16 15.63
N LEU A 58 6.53 30.65 14.64
CA LEU A 58 7.71 29.81 14.88
C LEU A 58 8.88 30.26 13.99
N HIS A 59 10.03 30.53 14.63
CA HIS A 59 11.26 30.92 13.95
C HIS A 59 12.31 29.81 14.11
N ALA A 60 12.80 29.27 13.00
CA ALA A 60 13.84 28.24 12.99
C ALA A 60 15.10 28.75 12.28
N LYS A 61 16.27 28.60 12.91
CA LYS A 61 17.58 28.82 12.27
C LYS A 61 18.02 27.54 11.52
N PRO A 62 18.12 27.54 10.18
CA PRO A 62 18.62 26.40 9.42
C PRO A 62 20.15 26.43 9.34
N TYR A 63 20.80 25.34 9.74
CA TYR A 63 22.18 25.06 9.31
C TYR A 63 22.16 24.25 8.01
N PRO A 64 23.05 24.53 7.05
CA PRO A 64 23.22 23.65 5.90
C PRO A 64 23.57 22.24 6.38
N ASN A 65 23.05 21.23 5.69
CA ASN A 65 23.16 19.80 6.00
C ASN A 65 22.28 19.26 7.15
N LYS A 66 21.36 20.05 7.73
CA LYS A 66 20.31 19.53 8.63
C LYS A 66 18.91 19.87 8.13
N ALA A 67 18.00 18.89 8.16
CA ALA A 67 16.59 19.11 7.84
C ALA A 67 15.94 19.95 8.95
N THR A 68 15.34 21.08 8.61
CA THR A 68 14.56 21.89 9.55
C THR A 68 13.28 21.13 9.89
N ARG A 69 13.23 20.54 11.09
CA ARG A 69 12.05 19.82 11.61
C ARG A 69 11.24 20.74 12.50
N ILE A 70 9.95 20.86 12.23
CA ILE A 70 8.98 21.56 13.05
C ILE A 70 8.10 20.51 13.69
N LEU A 71 8.15 20.42 15.01
CA LEU A 71 7.35 19.52 15.83
C LEU A 71 6.13 20.28 16.36
N LYS A 72 4.94 19.72 16.17
CA LYS A 72 3.70 20.19 16.78
C LYS A 72 2.96 19.01 17.41
N THR A 73 2.58 19.17 18.68
CA THR A 73 1.71 18.24 19.38
C THR A 73 0.25 18.68 19.22
N ILE A 74 -0.59 17.75 18.77
CA ILE A 74 -2.03 17.89 18.57
C ILE A 74 -2.73 16.93 19.53
N THR A 75 -3.26 17.43 20.63
CA THR A 75 -4.08 16.63 21.56
C THR A 75 -5.49 16.50 20.99
N LEU A 76 -5.98 15.27 20.88
CA LEU A 76 -7.36 14.98 20.46
C LEU A 76 -8.16 14.38 21.62
N ASP A 77 -9.27 15.03 21.97
CA ASP A 77 -10.16 14.59 23.05
C ASP A 77 -10.88 13.27 22.69
N SER A 78 -11.12 13.06 21.39
CA SER A 78 -11.58 11.80 20.80
C SER A 78 -11.15 11.72 19.32
N VAL A 79 -10.99 10.50 18.81
CA VAL A 79 -10.88 10.19 17.37
C VAL A 79 -12.13 9.48 16.83
N ASP A 80 -13.11 9.24 17.70
CA ASP A 80 -14.34 8.55 17.38
C ASP A 80 -15.10 9.35 16.32
N HIS A 81 -15.65 8.62 15.34
CA HIS A 81 -16.37 9.15 14.18
C HIS A 81 -15.57 9.94 13.15
N LEU A 82 -14.29 10.28 13.35
CA LEU A 82 -13.50 10.93 12.30
C LEU A 82 -13.52 10.06 11.02
N ARG A 83 -13.80 10.67 9.85
CA ARG A 83 -13.83 9.96 8.55
C ARG A 83 -12.55 10.14 7.75
N SER A 84 -11.99 11.34 7.75
CA SER A 84 -10.67 11.63 7.18
C SER A 84 -10.01 12.78 7.94
N ALA A 85 -8.69 12.83 7.89
CA ALA A 85 -7.93 14.04 8.19
C ALA A 85 -7.41 14.63 6.87
N GLU A 86 -7.31 15.94 6.78
CA GLU A 86 -6.71 16.62 5.63
C GLU A 86 -5.63 17.57 6.14
N LEU A 87 -4.40 17.36 5.70
CA LEU A 87 -3.33 18.33 5.86
C LEU A 87 -3.40 19.28 4.67
N GLN A 88 -4.02 20.44 4.88
CA GLN A 88 -4.10 21.48 3.88
C GLN A 88 -2.80 22.29 3.96
N ILE A 89 -1.95 22.15 2.94
CA ILE A 89 -0.67 22.85 2.82
C ILE A 89 -0.84 23.99 1.84
N PHE A 90 -0.36 25.16 2.20
CA PHE A 90 -0.32 26.32 1.33
C PHE A 90 1.00 27.08 1.51
N GLY A 91 1.52 27.66 0.43
CA GLY A 91 2.75 28.44 0.44
C GLY A 91 2.51 29.85 -0.10
N ALA A 92 3.11 30.85 0.53
CA ALA A 92 3.19 32.20 0.05
C ALA A 92 4.65 32.63 -0.04
N LEU A 93 5.03 33.27 -1.14
CA LEU A 93 6.27 34.04 -1.18
C LEU A 93 5.95 35.53 -1.09
N ARG A 94 6.63 36.20 -0.16
CA ARG A 94 6.64 37.66 -0.04
C ARG A 94 7.98 38.18 -0.57
N ALA A 95 7.95 38.89 -1.69
CA ALA A 95 9.12 39.58 -2.23
C ALA A 95 8.88 41.09 -2.22
N PRO A 96 9.37 41.83 -1.20
CA PRO A 96 9.19 43.28 -1.12
C PRO A 96 9.71 44.02 -2.36
N ASN A 97 10.79 43.52 -2.97
CA ASN A 97 11.40 44.04 -4.20
C ASN A 97 10.82 43.41 -5.50
N GLY A 98 9.89 42.47 -5.41
CA GLY A 98 9.25 41.82 -6.56
C GLY A 98 10.00 40.64 -7.21
N GLU A 99 11.22 40.30 -6.76
CA GLU A 99 12.01 39.20 -7.35
C GLU A 99 11.81 37.85 -6.66
N PHE A 100 11.43 36.82 -7.42
CA PHE A 100 11.15 35.46 -6.91
C PHE A 100 12.07 34.40 -7.54
N THR A 101 13.12 33.99 -6.82
CA THR A 101 14.04 32.90 -7.23
C THR A 101 13.56 31.54 -6.71
N TRP A 102 13.25 30.56 -7.57
CA TRP A 102 12.48 29.36 -7.20
C TRP A 102 13.30 28.07 -6.94
N ASP A 103 14.60 28.08 -7.16
CA ASP A 103 15.33 26.86 -7.60
C ASP A 103 15.85 25.94 -6.49
N ARG A 104 15.45 26.14 -5.22
CA ARG A 104 16.19 25.65 -4.06
C ARG A 104 15.51 24.57 -3.21
N TRP A 105 14.17 24.54 -3.21
CA TRP A 105 13.38 23.64 -2.35
C TRP A 105 12.65 22.62 -3.22
N LYS A 106 12.96 21.34 -3.08
CA LYS A 106 12.33 20.29 -3.92
C LYS A 106 11.16 19.57 -3.24
N TRP A 107 11.20 19.44 -1.92
CA TRP A 107 10.30 18.55 -1.18
C TRP A 107 9.86 19.16 0.16
N ILE A 108 8.58 19.00 0.44
CA ILE A 108 7.94 19.19 1.73
C ILE A 108 7.58 17.80 2.22
N TRP A 109 8.17 17.42 3.34
CA TRP A 109 7.89 16.19 4.05
C TRP A 109 7.05 16.53 5.27
N PHE A 110 6.18 15.63 5.64
CA PHE A 110 5.50 15.71 6.92
C PHE A 110 5.26 14.32 7.48
N SER A 111 5.06 14.22 8.79
CA SER A 111 4.85 12.98 9.51
C SER A 111 3.82 13.16 10.60
N LEU A 112 2.83 12.29 10.69
CA LEU A 112 1.84 12.26 11.77
C LEU A 112 2.01 10.95 12.56
N ASN A 113 2.36 11.01 13.84
CA ASN A 113 2.66 9.83 14.68
C ASN A 113 3.66 8.86 14.02
N GLY A 114 4.71 9.39 13.39
CA GLY A 114 5.71 8.61 12.64
C GLY A 114 5.26 8.07 11.27
N HIS A 115 4.03 8.39 10.81
CA HIS A 115 3.59 8.13 9.44
C HIS A 115 3.99 9.27 8.53
N GLN A 116 4.88 9.01 7.60
CA GLN A 116 5.40 10.04 6.70
C GLN A 116 4.53 10.22 5.46
N TRP A 117 4.62 11.39 4.84
CA TRP A 117 4.15 11.71 3.50
C TRP A 117 5.09 12.74 2.88
N VAL A 118 4.98 12.89 1.56
CA VAL A 118 5.77 13.87 0.82
C VAL A 118 4.94 14.56 -0.26
N ARG A 119 5.23 15.85 -0.46
CA ARG A 119 4.80 16.65 -1.61
C ARG A 119 6.02 17.35 -2.20
N ARG A 120 6.03 17.61 -3.51
CA ARG A 120 6.98 18.59 -4.03
C ARG A 120 6.47 20.00 -3.74
N VAL A 121 7.39 20.94 -3.65
CA VAL A 121 7.09 22.36 -3.50
C VAL A 121 6.28 22.87 -4.69
N GLU A 122 6.56 22.38 -5.90
CA GLU A 122 5.85 22.70 -7.15
C GLU A 122 4.37 22.22 -7.17
N ASP A 123 4.02 21.22 -6.35
CA ASP A 123 2.65 20.67 -6.27
C ASP A 123 1.74 21.47 -5.30
N VAL A 124 2.30 22.45 -4.57
CA VAL A 124 1.53 23.31 -3.66
C VAL A 124 1.21 24.65 -4.35
N PRO A 125 -0.06 25.11 -4.35
CA PRO A 125 -0.41 26.46 -4.75
C PRO A 125 0.42 27.49 -4.00
N LEU A 126 1.10 28.33 -4.78
CA LEU A 126 2.04 29.32 -4.28
C LEU A 126 1.55 30.73 -4.62
N HIS A 127 1.05 31.45 -3.62
CA HIS A 127 0.69 32.85 -3.80
C HIS A 127 1.95 33.72 -3.78
N ARG A 128 1.97 34.76 -4.61
CA ARG A 128 3.06 35.74 -4.67
C ARG A 128 2.48 37.10 -4.27
N THR A 129 2.99 37.70 -3.21
CA THR A 129 2.58 39.01 -2.73
C THR A 129 3.79 39.91 -2.48
N ARG A 130 3.56 41.23 -2.46
CA ARG A 130 4.54 42.24 -2.00
C ARG A 130 4.27 42.64 -0.53
N GLY A 131 2.99 42.64 -0.13
CA GLY A 131 2.53 42.93 1.23
C GLY A 131 2.32 41.68 2.08
N GLU A 132 1.47 41.78 3.10
CA GLU A 132 1.00 40.62 3.87
C GLU A 132 0.20 39.64 2.99
N VAL A 133 0.02 38.42 3.51
CA VAL A 133 -0.72 37.36 2.83
C VAL A 133 -2.18 37.39 3.28
N ASP A 134 -3.10 37.73 2.38
CA ASP A 134 -4.53 37.58 2.62
C ASP A 134 -4.93 36.10 2.50
N TRP A 135 -4.78 35.37 3.60
CA TRP A 135 -5.04 33.93 3.67
C TRP A 135 -6.50 33.53 3.35
N ALA A 136 -7.45 34.48 3.37
CA ALA A 136 -8.86 34.20 3.05
C ALA A 136 -9.12 34.11 1.54
N LYS A 137 -8.32 34.78 0.70
CA LYS A 137 -8.45 34.79 -0.78
C LYS A 137 -7.62 33.71 -1.49
N VAL A 138 -7.08 32.76 -0.74
CA VAL A 138 -6.04 31.82 -1.18
C VAL A 138 -6.59 30.45 -1.60
N LYS A 139 -6.00 29.87 -2.67
CA LYS A 139 -6.19 28.46 -3.05
C LYS A 139 -5.17 27.58 -2.34
N TRP A 140 -5.62 26.48 -1.73
CA TRP A 140 -4.79 25.56 -0.94
C TRP A 140 -4.45 24.26 -1.70
N ALA A 141 -3.29 23.65 -1.44
CA ALA A 141 -3.11 22.23 -1.74
C ALA A 141 -3.71 21.43 -0.58
N THR A 142 -4.67 20.57 -0.88
CA THR A 142 -5.16 19.61 0.10
C THR A 142 -4.35 18.34 -0.02
N VAL A 143 -3.45 18.08 0.94
CA VAL A 143 -2.89 16.74 1.11
C VAL A 143 -3.81 15.98 2.02
N LYS A 144 -4.72 15.20 1.44
CA LYS A 144 -5.54 14.28 2.22
C LYS A 144 -4.61 13.35 2.99
N ILE A 145 -4.77 13.27 4.31
CA ILE A 145 -4.19 12.22 5.13
C ILE A 145 -5.23 11.09 5.04
N PRO A 146 -4.99 10.07 4.20
CA PRO A 146 -6.10 9.33 3.60
C PRO A 146 -6.85 8.43 4.60
N ASN A 147 -6.38 8.30 5.84
CA ASN A 147 -7.04 7.52 6.87
C ASN A 147 -6.86 8.16 8.27
N VAL A 148 -7.88 8.03 9.11
CA VAL A 148 -7.91 8.60 10.47
C VAL A 148 -7.19 7.77 11.53
N HIS A 149 -6.87 6.50 11.26
CA HIS A 149 -6.18 5.61 12.21
C HIS A 149 -4.72 6.01 12.48
N PHE A 150 -4.19 6.97 11.72
CA PHE A 150 -2.92 7.64 12.02
C PHE A 150 -3.05 8.64 13.18
N LEU A 151 -4.28 8.99 13.57
CA LEU A 151 -4.59 9.74 14.78
C LEU A 151 -4.97 8.77 15.91
N LYS A 152 -4.59 9.15 17.12
CA LYS A 152 -4.99 8.51 18.37
C LYS A 152 -5.63 9.55 19.30
N LYS A 153 -6.46 9.09 20.22
CA LYS A 153 -6.91 9.91 21.35
C LYS A 153 -5.68 10.34 22.19
N GLY A 154 -5.68 11.56 22.69
CA GLY A 154 -4.53 12.18 23.35
C GLY A 154 -3.53 12.81 22.37
N VAL A 155 -2.25 12.84 22.77
CA VAL A 155 -1.15 13.56 22.09
C VAL A 155 -0.76 12.93 20.76
N ASN A 156 -0.95 13.65 19.64
CA ASN A 156 -0.50 13.28 18.30
C ASN A 156 0.69 14.14 17.87
N GLU A 157 1.70 13.52 17.27
CA GLU A 157 2.91 14.21 16.83
C GLU A 157 2.84 14.56 15.33
N LEU A 158 2.76 15.85 14.98
CA LEU A 158 2.93 16.34 13.61
C LEU A 158 4.34 16.92 13.44
N VAL A 159 5.19 16.24 12.68
CA VAL A 159 6.52 16.72 12.26
C VAL A 159 6.44 17.22 10.83
N ILE A 160 6.96 18.40 10.52
CA ILE A 160 7.07 18.91 9.13
C ILE A 160 8.54 19.25 8.86
N TRP A 161 9.08 18.85 7.71
CA TRP A 161 10.44 19.22 7.33
C TRP A 161 10.62 19.38 5.83
N THR A 162 11.69 20.06 5.44
CA THR A 162 12.11 20.20 4.03
C THR A 162 13.53 19.71 3.85
N THR A 163 13.91 19.50 2.60
CA THR A 163 15.26 19.07 2.21
C THR A 163 15.77 19.92 1.04
N ASN A 164 16.82 20.70 1.28
CA ASN A 164 17.56 21.42 0.23
C ASN A 164 18.73 20.55 -0.27
N PRO A 165 19.00 20.47 -1.59
CA PRO A 165 20.10 19.66 -2.12
C PRO A 165 21.48 20.22 -1.77
N ALA A 166 22.44 19.36 -1.42
CA ALA A 166 23.81 19.74 -1.03
C ALA A 166 24.65 20.41 -2.15
N LYS A 167 24.21 20.33 -3.41
CA LYS A 167 24.94 20.76 -4.62
C LYS A 167 25.28 22.26 -4.70
N TYR A 168 24.66 23.15 -3.92
CA TYR A 168 24.52 24.57 -4.28
C TYR A 168 25.32 25.61 -3.47
N GLY A 169 26.28 25.19 -2.65
CA GLY A 169 27.29 26.09 -2.06
C GLY A 169 26.76 27.23 -1.17
N GLU A 170 27.60 28.26 -0.96
CA GLU A 170 27.32 29.36 -0.01
C GLU A 170 26.05 30.18 -0.34
N ALA A 171 25.63 30.20 -1.60
CA ALA A 171 24.40 30.85 -2.03
C ALA A 171 23.16 30.35 -1.26
N GLY A 172 23.19 29.13 -0.71
CA GLY A 172 22.13 28.53 0.10
C GLY A 172 21.95 29.11 1.52
N ARG A 173 22.83 29.99 2.01
CA ARG A 173 22.89 30.36 3.45
C ARG A 173 21.78 31.31 3.99
N LYS A 174 20.91 31.90 3.16
CA LYS A 174 20.07 33.05 3.60
C LYS A 174 18.60 33.12 3.08
N LYS A 175 17.86 32.02 2.98
CA LYS A 175 16.38 32.07 2.77
C LYS A 175 15.66 31.03 3.63
N PHE A 176 14.58 31.42 4.29
CA PHE A 176 13.96 30.70 5.41
C PHE A 176 12.56 30.13 5.07
N LEU A 177 12.16 29.09 5.81
CA LEU A 177 10.82 28.52 5.84
C LEU A 177 10.15 28.93 7.14
N VAL A 178 9.13 29.78 7.08
CA VAL A 178 8.24 30.03 8.22
C VAL A 178 7.02 29.13 8.05
N VAL A 179 6.66 28.32 9.06
CA VAL A 179 5.42 27.52 9.03
C VAL A 179 4.46 28.00 10.11
N ALA A 180 3.39 28.66 9.68
CA ALA A 180 2.25 28.99 10.52
C ALA A 180 1.24 27.84 10.53
N VAL A 181 0.62 27.61 11.69
CA VAL A 181 -0.52 26.71 11.87
C VAL A 181 -1.55 27.51 12.65
N ASP A 182 -2.70 27.79 12.03
CA ASP A 182 -3.82 28.45 12.69
C ASP A 182 -5.16 28.09 12.02
N ASP A 183 -6.18 27.91 12.86
CA ASP A 183 -7.60 27.81 12.50
C ASP A 183 -8.45 28.87 13.23
N SER A 184 -7.81 29.88 13.83
CA SER A 184 -8.43 30.93 14.68
C SER A 184 -8.18 32.40 14.26
N ASN A 185 -7.65 32.63 13.06
CA ASN A 185 -7.72 33.90 12.33
C ASN A 185 -7.05 35.14 13.01
N ARG A 186 -6.04 34.97 13.90
CA ARG A 186 -5.40 36.11 14.63
C ARG A 186 -3.93 35.91 15.14
N PRO A 187 -3.07 36.95 15.03
CA PRO A 187 -1.89 37.34 15.84
C PRO A 187 -1.37 36.48 17.03
N GLY A 188 -0.10 36.02 17.06
CA GLY A 188 0.51 35.41 18.27
C GLY A 188 2.05 35.26 18.28
N GLN A 189 2.67 35.39 19.47
CA GLN A 189 4.13 35.49 19.72
C GLN A 189 4.88 34.14 19.87
N SER A 190 6.22 34.17 19.88
CA SER A 190 7.14 33.04 19.67
C SER A 190 8.21 32.87 20.78
N PHE A 191 8.84 31.69 20.86
CA PHE A 191 10.01 31.39 21.71
C PHE A 191 11.12 30.69 20.89
N SER A 192 12.39 30.75 21.34
CA SER A 192 13.52 30.03 20.72
C SER A 192 14.43 29.33 21.74
N LEU A 193 15.25 28.36 21.28
CA LEU A 193 16.20 27.63 22.12
C LEU A 193 17.64 28.10 21.83
N GLN A 194 18.34 28.59 22.85
CA GLN A 194 19.77 28.93 22.82
C GLN A 194 20.49 28.19 23.96
N GLY A 195 21.47 27.34 23.63
CA GLY A 195 22.33 26.67 24.62
C GLY A 195 21.56 25.98 25.73
N ASP A 196 20.74 24.99 25.38
CA ASP A 196 19.89 24.19 26.28
C ASP A 196 18.89 24.97 27.17
N LYS A 197 18.74 26.28 26.95
CA LYS A 197 17.74 27.15 27.59
C LYS A 197 16.79 27.78 26.56
N TRP A 198 15.55 27.98 27.00
CA TRP A 198 14.50 28.66 26.23
C TRP A 198 14.53 30.17 26.50
N THR A 199 14.41 31.00 25.45
CA THR A 199 14.40 32.46 25.54
C THR A 199 13.33 33.10 24.63
N ASN A 200 12.98 34.36 24.94
CA ASN A 200 11.98 35.15 24.23
C ASN A 200 12.60 36.16 23.24
N GLU A 201 13.91 36.09 22.98
CA GLU A 201 14.56 37.02 22.05
C GLU A 201 14.07 36.78 20.62
N ASP A 202 13.51 37.84 20.00
CA ASP A 202 13.17 37.82 18.59
C ASP A 202 14.46 37.74 17.74
N LEU A 203 14.47 36.82 16.78
CA LEU A 203 15.58 36.59 15.86
C LEU A 203 15.44 37.38 14.56
N ASN A 204 14.44 38.27 14.45
CA ASN A 204 14.30 39.25 13.38
C ASN A 204 15.34 40.38 13.50
N GLY A 205 16.60 40.08 13.17
CA GLY A 205 17.56 41.13 12.82
C GLY A 205 17.15 41.77 11.49
N ASP A 206 16.60 42.99 11.55
CA ASP A 206 16.15 43.71 10.37
C ASP A 206 17.31 44.00 9.39
N ARG A 207 17.20 43.39 8.21
CA ARG A 207 17.87 43.85 6.99
C ARG A 207 16.90 43.77 5.83
N ASP A 208 16.69 44.92 5.20
CA ASP A 208 15.82 45.08 4.05
C ASP A 208 16.25 44.26 2.82
N GLY A 209 15.28 44.00 1.93
CA GLY A 209 15.53 43.58 0.55
C GLY A 209 15.60 42.07 0.27
N SER A 210 15.48 41.18 1.26
CA SER A 210 15.46 39.72 1.01
C SER A 210 14.05 39.14 0.93
N PRO A 211 13.67 38.39 -0.13
CA PRO A 211 12.35 37.75 -0.21
C PRO A 211 12.21 36.63 0.83
N ARG A 212 11.08 36.64 1.55
CA ARG A 212 10.73 35.70 2.64
C ARG A 212 9.69 34.69 2.16
N GLY A 213 9.82 33.44 2.61
CA GLY A 213 8.90 32.35 2.30
C GLY A 213 8.06 31.99 3.52
N GLU A 214 6.75 32.19 3.42
CA GLU A 214 5.76 31.89 4.44
C GLU A 214 4.96 30.67 4.00
N TRP A 215 4.72 29.72 4.88
CA TRP A 215 3.94 28.53 4.61
C TRP A 215 2.87 28.42 5.69
N MET A 216 1.65 28.12 5.28
CA MET A 216 0.60 27.79 6.23
C MET A 216 0.20 26.32 6.05
N VAL A 217 0.16 25.61 7.18
CA VAL A 217 -0.26 24.21 7.21
C VAL A 217 -1.42 24.08 8.18
N ARG A 218 -2.59 23.78 7.64
CA ARG A 218 -3.83 23.58 8.39
C ARG A 218 -4.10 22.09 8.55
N PHE A 219 -4.47 21.69 9.76
CA PHE A 219 -4.94 20.34 10.06
C PHE A 219 -6.47 20.33 10.12
N ARG A 220 -7.14 19.81 9.10
CA ARG A 220 -8.61 19.74 9.04
C ARG A 220 -9.08 18.33 9.40
N LEU A 221 -9.87 18.23 10.46
CA LEU A 221 -10.59 17.01 10.81
C LEU A 221 -11.96 16.98 10.13
N ASN A 222 -12.23 15.94 9.34
CA ASN A 222 -13.55 15.75 8.72
C ASN A 222 -14.36 14.74 9.56
N ARG A 223 -15.25 15.28 10.39
CA ARG A 223 -16.24 14.53 11.18
C ARG A 223 -17.57 14.47 10.40
N PRO A 224 -18.29 13.33 10.38
CA PRO A 224 -19.67 13.25 9.89
C PRO A 224 -20.59 14.15 10.73
N SER A 225 -21.71 14.57 10.17
CA SER A 225 -22.69 15.35 10.94
C SER A 225 -23.23 14.55 12.12
N ASP A 226 -23.68 15.22 13.19
CA ASP A 226 -24.18 14.51 14.38
C ASP A 226 -25.34 13.55 14.06
N ARG A 227 -26.14 13.85 13.03
CA ARG A 227 -27.17 12.93 12.48
C ARG A 227 -26.57 11.64 11.89
N GLN A 228 -25.41 11.72 11.24
CA GLN A 228 -24.68 10.55 10.71
C GLN A 228 -23.94 9.78 11.83
N ILE A 229 -23.52 10.47 12.89
CA ILE A 229 -22.91 9.87 14.08
C ILE A 229 -23.94 9.12 14.89
N GLN A 230 -25.06 9.77 15.24
CA GLN A 230 -26.20 9.14 15.90
C GLN A 230 -26.71 7.95 15.09
N ALA A 231 -26.71 8.02 13.75
CA ALA A 231 -27.01 6.85 12.92
C ALA A 231 -25.96 5.74 13.10
N ALA A 232 -24.66 6.02 13.03
CA ALA A 232 -23.61 4.99 13.19
C ALA A 232 -23.59 4.36 14.61
N GLU A 233 -23.77 5.16 15.66
CA GLU A 233 -23.83 4.73 17.07
C GLU A 233 -25.15 4.02 17.41
N ALA A 234 -26.26 4.41 16.79
CA ALA A 234 -27.48 3.62 16.82
C ALA A 234 -27.28 2.28 16.08
N LEU A 235 -26.52 2.26 14.97
CA LEU A 235 -26.36 1.03 14.19
C LEU A 235 -25.41 0.02 14.84
N GLY A 236 -24.21 0.39 15.29
CA GLY A 236 -23.30 -0.57 15.96
C GLY A 236 -23.81 -0.95 17.36
N PRO A 237 -23.66 -0.04 18.35
CA PRO A 237 -24.17 -0.24 19.71
C PRO A 237 -25.65 -0.60 19.83
N ALA A 238 -26.61 -0.11 19.03
CA ALA A 238 -28.00 -0.57 19.18
C ALA A 238 -28.32 -1.89 18.46
N ARG A 239 -27.59 -2.32 17.42
CA ARG A 239 -27.69 -3.71 16.92
C ARG A 239 -27.07 -4.71 17.92
N LEU A 240 -25.94 -4.37 18.54
CA LEU A 240 -25.34 -5.19 19.59
C LEU A 240 -26.21 -5.22 20.86
N ARG A 241 -26.74 -4.06 21.32
CA ARG A 241 -27.71 -4.00 22.43
C ARG A 241 -29.00 -4.75 22.10
N LYS A 242 -29.49 -4.69 20.85
CA LYS A 242 -30.61 -5.51 20.40
C LYS A 242 -30.28 -7.00 20.47
N ALA A 243 -29.13 -7.44 19.96
CA ALA A 243 -28.74 -8.84 20.04
C ALA A 243 -28.59 -9.35 21.49
N ILE A 244 -28.06 -8.51 22.39
CA ILE A 244 -27.99 -8.80 23.83
C ILE A 244 -29.40 -8.85 24.44
N SER A 245 -30.30 -7.94 24.05
CA SER A 245 -31.73 -7.94 24.45
C SER A 245 -32.48 -9.17 23.94
N ASP A 246 -32.17 -9.60 22.71
CA ASP A 246 -32.66 -10.83 22.06
C ASP A 246 -31.94 -12.09 22.60
N LYS A 247 -31.10 -11.95 23.64
CA LYS A 247 -30.33 -13.00 24.33
C LYS A 247 -29.43 -13.85 23.43
N GLN A 248 -28.89 -13.26 22.36
CA GLN A 248 -27.94 -13.92 21.47
C GLN A 248 -26.57 -14.07 22.17
N GLU A 249 -26.07 -15.30 22.24
CA GLU A 249 -24.77 -15.61 22.85
C GLU A 249 -23.61 -14.96 22.07
N PHE A 250 -23.72 -14.94 20.73
CA PHE A 250 -22.83 -14.25 19.81
C PHE A 250 -23.59 -13.65 18.63
N VAL A 251 -22.98 -12.65 17.98
CA VAL A 251 -23.44 -12.06 16.72
C VAL A 251 -22.44 -12.33 15.60
N TRP A 252 -22.92 -12.25 14.37
CA TRP A 252 -22.10 -12.41 13.17
C TRP A 252 -22.53 -11.43 12.07
N GLY A 253 -21.64 -11.18 11.11
CA GLY A 253 -21.94 -10.35 9.95
C GLY A 253 -20.89 -10.48 8.85
N PHE A 254 -21.26 -10.16 7.62
CA PHE A 254 -20.34 -10.14 6.49
C PHE A 254 -19.97 -8.72 6.08
N THR A 255 -18.70 -8.53 5.72
CA THR A 255 -18.16 -7.29 5.15
C THR A 255 -17.19 -7.61 4.01
N ASP A 256 -16.83 -6.60 3.23
CA ASP A 256 -15.89 -6.71 2.11
C ASP A 256 -14.44 -7.02 2.57
N ALA A 257 -13.59 -7.35 1.59
CA ALA A 257 -12.15 -7.56 1.76
C ALA A 257 -11.31 -6.27 1.86
N LEU A 258 -11.90 -5.08 1.67
CA LEU A 258 -11.17 -3.82 1.53
C LEU A 258 -10.97 -3.06 2.85
N HIS A 259 -11.59 -3.51 3.93
CA HIS A 259 -11.42 -3.01 5.30
C HIS A 259 -10.59 -3.96 6.18
N ARG A 260 -9.74 -3.42 7.07
CA ARG A 260 -9.10 -4.21 8.14
C ARG A 260 -10.04 -4.27 9.35
N VAL A 261 -10.44 -5.49 9.77
CA VAL A 261 -11.23 -5.69 10.98
C VAL A 261 -10.29 -5.89 12.17
N PHE A 262 -10.22 -4.89 13.06
CA PHE A 262 -9.38 -4.92 14.26
C PHE A 262 -10.09 -5.67 15.40
N PRO A 263 -9.44 -6.63 16.09
CA PRO A 263 -10.07 -7.48 17.10
C PRO A 263 -10.35 -6.78 18.44
N ASP A 264 -9.66 -5.66 18.67
CA ASP A 264 -9.64 -4.82 19.88
C ASP A 264 -10.53 -3.56 19.78
N GLN A 265 -11.13 -3.32 18.61
CA GLN A 265 -12.03 -2.19 18.36
C GLN A 265 -13.50 -2.65 18.38
N PRO A 266 -14.49 -1.76 18.51
CA PRO A 266 -15.91 -2.12 18.33
C PRO A 266 -16.27 -2.39 16.86
N TYR A 267 -17.14 -3.38 16.59
CA TYR A 267 -17.57 -3.68 15.23
C TYR A 267 -18.72 -2.76 14.79
N ALA A 268 -18.47 -1.96 13.76
CA ALA A 268 -19.46 -1.02 13.20
C ALA A 268 -20.10 -1.52 11.88
N GLY A 269 -19.75 -2.72 11.41
CA GLY A 269 -20.24 -3.26 10.13
C GLY A 269 -21.67 -3.83 10.19
N PRO A 270 -22.17 -4.36 9.06
CA PRO A 270 -23.44 -5.08 9.01
C PRO A 270 -23.44 -6.32 9.90
N LEU A 271 -24.57 -6.62 10.55
CA LEU A 271 -24.80 -7.83 11.34
C LEU A 271 -26.02 -8.59 10.78
N GLY A 272 -25.98 -9.92 10.80
CA GLY A 272 -27.06 -10.79 10.31
C GLY A 272 -27.36 -10.67 8.81
N ASN A 273 -26.51 -10.00 8.04
CA ASN A 273 -26.72 -9.73 6.62
C ASN A 273 -26.41 -10.94 5.73
N THR A 274 -27.09 -11.05 4.59
CA THR A 274 -26.63 -11.93 3.50
C THR A 274 -25.54 -11.22 2.71
N TRP A 275 -24.49 -11.94 2.30
CA TRP A 275 -23.46 -11.44 1.39
C TRP A 275 -23.56 -12.11 0.02
N THR A 276 -23.19 -11.38 -1.03
CA THR A 276 -23.05 -11.91 -2.39
C THR A 276 -21.65 -11.58 -2.90
N ILE A 277 -20.85 -12.61 -3.15
CA ILE A 277 -19.61 -12.51 -3.91
C ILE A 277 -19.97 -12.40 -5.39
N ASP A 278 -19.32 -11.51 -6.14
CA ASP A 278 -19.58 -11.29 -7.57
C ASP A 278 -18.26 -11.37 -8.35
N ALA A 279 -18.10 -12.42 -9.15
CA ALA A 279 -16.84 -12.79 -9.76
C ALA A 279 -17.01 -13.44 -11.15
N ALA A 280 -16.05 -13.22 -12.04
CA ALA A 280 -15.95 -13.94 -13.30
C ALA A 280 -15.41 -15.36 -13.11
N ARG A 281 -15.48 -16.16 -14.17
CA ARG A 281 -14.83 -17.48 -14.19
C ARG A 281 -13.30 -17.29 -14.13
N ASN A 282 -12.64 -18.13 -13.33
CA ASN A 282 -11.19 -18.14 -13.06
C ASN A 282 -10.64 -16.93 -12.27
N GLU A 283 -11.52 -16.28 -11.52
CA GLU A 283 -11.24 -15.17 -10.62
C GLU A 283 -11.26 -15.62 -9.16
N TYR A 284 -10.53 -14.89 -8.32
CA TYR A 284 -10.56 -15.03 -6.88
C TYR A 284 -11.19 -13.76 -6.26
N GLU A 285 -12.35 -13.86 -5.64
CA GLU A 285 -12.94 -12.73 -4.92
C GLU A 285 -13.22 -13.12 -3.46
N SER A 286 -13.05 -12.15 -2.56
CA SER A 286 -12.92 -12.37 -1.12
C SER A 286 -13.95 -11.56 -0.31
N CYS A 287 -14.37 -12.11 0.83
CA CYS A 287 -15.14 -11.39 1.84
C CYS A 287 -14.69 -11.79 3.25
N GLN A 288 -15.10 -11.02 4.26
CA GLN A 288 -14.84 -11.33 5.67
C GLN A 288 -16.13 -11.70 6.38
N LEU A 289 -16.16 -12.88 7.01
CA LEU A 289 -17.12 -13.20 8.05
C LEU A 289 -16.56 -12.72 9.39
N VAL A 290 -17.31 -11.85 10.06
CA VAL A 290 -16.99 -11.33 11.39
C VAL A 290 -17.89 -12.01 12.41
N VAL A 291 -17.31 -12.47 13.53
CA VAL A 291 -18.02 -13.07 14.67
C VAL A 291 -17.61 -12.33 15.94
N VAL A 292 -18.59 -12.00 16.78
CA VAL A 292 -18.40 -11.31 18.06
C VAL A 292 -19.23 -12.03 19.14
N PRO A 293 -18.60 -12.75 20.07
CA PRO A 293 -19.30 -13.31 21.22
C PRO A 293 -19.78 -12.17 22.13
N ALA A 294 -21.10 -11.99 22.21
CA ALA A 294 -21.71 -10.78 22.77
C ALA A 294 -21.88 -10.90 24.29
N ALA A 295 -22.29 -12.08 24.77
CA ALA A 295 -22.63 -12.32 26.17
C ALA A 295 -21.67 -13.28 26.90
N VAL A 296 -20.97 -14.16 26.16
CA VAL A 296 -20.19 -15.28 26.70
C VAL A 296 -18.95 -15.56 25.83
N ASP A 297 -17.98 -16.31 26.34
CA ASP A 297 -16.83 -16.80 25.56
C ASP A 297 -17.26 -17.92 24.60
N MET A 298 -16.62 -18.00 23.43
CA MET A 298 -16.66 -19.16 22.53
C MET A 298 -15.30 -19.87 22.56
N LYS A 299 -15.32 -21.20 22.76
CA LYS A 299 -14.13 -22.06 22.80
C LYS A 299 -14.03 -22.90 21.53
N MET A 300 -12.82 -22.99 20.96
CA MET A 300 -12.55 -23.75 19.73
C MET A 300 -13.55 -23.40 18.60
N ALA A 301 -13.78 -22.10 18.37
CA ALA A 301 -14.66 -21.62 17.33
C ALA A 301 -14.05 -21.85 15.93
N GLU A 302 -14.87 -22.38 15.01
CA GLU A 302 -14.44 -22.77 13.67
C GLU A 302 -15.48 -22.34 12.62
N VAL A 303 -15.02 -22.17 11.37
CA VAL A 303 -15.83 -21.69 10.25
C VAL A 303 -15.59 -22.58 9.03
N PHE A 304 -16.67 -23.07 8.44
CA PHE A 304 -16.65 -23.89 7.23
C PHE A 304 -17.55 -23.28 6.16
N VAL A 305 -17.19 -23.42 4.88
CA VAL A 305 -18.07 -23.06 3.75
C VAL A 305 -18.47 -24.35 3.02
N GLY A 306 -19.77 -24.55 2.80
CA GLY A 306 -20.29 -25.68 2.04
C GLY A 306 -20.15 -25.51 0.53
N ASP A 307 -20.57 -26.53 -0.23
CA ASP A 307 -20.62 -26.44 -1.69
C ASP A 307 -21.62 -25.36 -2.14
N PHE A 308 -21.20 -24.54 -3.10
CA PHE A 308 -22.07 -23.58 -3.77
C PHE A 308 -22.95 -24.31 -4.78
N SER A 309 -24.27 -24.31 -4.59
CA SER A 309 -25.24 -24.93 -5.51
C SER A 309 -25.94 -23.89 -6.37
N ARG A 310 -26.05 -24.14 -7.69
CA ARG A 310 -26.69 -23.21 -8.64
C ARG A 310 -28.21 -23.14 -8.40
N VAL A 311 -28.73 -21.92 -8.19
CA VAL A 311 -30.13 -21.69 -7.78
C VAL A 311 -31.12 -22.14 -8.85
N ALA A 312 -30.84 -21.82 -10.12
CA ALA A 312 -31.69 -22.22 -11.25
C ALA A 312 -31.87 -23.74 -11.35
N ASP A 313 -30.79 -24.49 -11.16
CA ASP A 313 -30.80 -25.95 -11.25
C ASP A 313 -31.49 -26.59 -10.03
N ALA A 314 -31.39 -25.97 -8.85
CA ALA A 314 -32.11 -26.40 -7.65
C ALA A 314 -33.63 -26.18 -7.74
N ALA A 315 -34.08 -25.17 -8.50
CA ALA A 315 -35.49 -25.00 -8.85
C ALA A 315 -35.95 -26.04 -9.87
N ALA A 316 -35.21 -26.22 -10.97
CA ALA A 316 -35.54 -27.19 -12.03
C ALA A 316 -35.53 -28.65 -11.54
N GLY A 317 -34.58 -29.01 -10.66
CA GLY A 317 -34.46 -30.36 -10.10
C GLY A 317 -35.64 -30.77 -9.21
N LYS A 318 -36.34 -29.80 -8.60
CA LYS A 318 -37.61 -30.04 -7.88
C LYS A 318 -38.80 -30.28 -8.82
N ALA A 319 -38.77 -29.74 -10.04
CA ALA A 319 -39.85 -29.85 -11.01
C ALA A 319 -39.73 -31.08 -11.93
N THR A 320 -38.51 -31.59 -12.16
CA THR A 320 -38.21 -32.62 -13.17
C THR A 320 -37.55 -33.90 -12.62
N GLY A 321 -37.58 -34.09 -11.30
CA GLY A 321 -37.34 -35.40 -10.68
C GLY A 321 -35.99 -36.08 -10.98
N GLY A 322 -34.85 -35.44 -10.68
CA GLY A 322 -33.62 -36.22 -10.45
C GLY A 322 -32.26 -35.61 -10.81
N LYS A 323 -32.17 -34.52 -11.57
CA LYS A 323 -30.85 -33.90 -11.85
C LYS A 323 -30.35 -33.11 -10.63
N ARG A 324 -29.23 -33.55 -10.05
CA ARG A 324 -28.50 -32.79 -9.00
C ARG A 324 -28.12 -31.40 -9.54
N PRO A 325 -28.23 -30.33 -8.73
CA PRO A 325 -27.79 -28.99 -9.14
C PRO A 325 -26.31 -28.99 -9.53
N VAL A 326 -25.91 -28.14 -10.50
CA VAL A 326 -24.48 -27.89 -10.73
C VAL A 326 -23.90 -27.21 -9.49
N THR A 327 -22.79 -27.73 -8.99
CA THR A 327 -22.09 -27.21 -7.82
C THR A 327 -20.70 -26.66 -8.16
N ILE A 328 -20.25 -25.68 -7.38
CA ILE A 328 -18.84 -25.35 -7.20
C ILE A 328 -18.47 -25.90 -5.82
N GLY A 329 -17.69 -26.97 -5.79
CA GLY A 329 -17.35 -27.68 -4.56
C GLY A 329 -16.51 -26.83 -3.60
N ARG A 330 -16.67 -27.08 -2.30
CA ARG A 330 -16.02 -26.35 -1.20
C ARG A 330 -14.50 -26.25 -1.29
N GLN A 331 -13.82 -27.16 -2.00
CA GLN A 331 -12.38 -27.10 -2.25
C GLN A 331 -11.93 -25.85 -3.02
N ASN A 332 -12.86 -25.17 -3.70
CA ASN A 332 -12.63 -23.90 -4.38
C ASN A 332 -12.76 -22.69 -3.44
N THR A 333 -13.08 -22.90 -2.15
CA THR A 333 -13.18 -21.85 -1.14
C THR A 333 -12.11 -22.05 -0.07
N THR A 334 -11.24 -21.07 0.14
CA THR A 334 -10.29 -21.10 1.27
C THR A 334 -10.83 -20.27 2.43
N VAL A 335 -10.86 -20.88 3.61
CA VAL A 335 -11.18 -20.21 4.89
C VAL A 335 -9.89 -19.95 5.63
N ARG A 336 -9.63 -18.68 5.96
CA ARG A 336 -8.42 -18.21 6.64
C ARG A 336 -8.80 -17.39 7.85
N VAL A 337 -8.04 -17.49 8.93
CA VAL A 337 -8.26 -16.65 10.13
C VAL A 337 -7.43 -15.38 10.00
N VAL A 338 -8.04 -14.21 10.18
CA VAL A 338 -7.31 -12.93 10.16
C VAL A 338 -6.49 -12.84 11.45
N ARG A 339 -5.16 -12.88 11.32
CA ARG A 339 -4.22 -12.72 12.43
C ARG A 339 -3.69 -11.29 12.49
N MET A 340 -2.98 -11.00 13.57
CA MET A 340 -2.32 -9.72 13.78
C MET A 340 -0.82 -9.83 13.51
N ALA A 341 -0.25 -8.84 12.85
CA ALA A 341 1.19 -8.61 12.75
C ALA A 341 1.57 -7.34 13.52
N ARG A 342 2.61 -7.42 14.37
CA ARG A 342 2.98 -6.33 15.28
C ARG A 342 4.05 -5.43 14.69
N THR A 343 3.79 -4.13 14.59
CA THR A 343 4.79 -3.11 14.21
C THR A 343 4.59 -1.79 14.96
N GLY A 344 5.69 -1.18 15.41
CA GLY A 344 5.67 0.13 16.08
C GLY A 344 4.75 0.19 17.30
N GLY A 345 4.66 -0.90 18.07
CA GLY A 345 3.79 -1.01 19.25
C GLY A 345 2.34 -1.43 18.96
N MET A 346 1.87 -1.32 17.71
CA MET A 346 0.51 -1.61 17.27
C MET A 346 0.39 -2.97 16.57
N ASP A 347 -0.74 -3.63 16.76
CA ASP A 347 -1.10 -4.88 16.10
C ASP A 347 -1.99 -4.61 14.88
N TRP A 348 -1.65 -5.17 13.71
CA TRP A 348 -2.33 -4.93 12.44
C TRP A 348 -2.96 -6.21 11.88
N PRO A 349 -4.26 -6.23 11.54
CA PRO A 349 -4.89 -7.36 10.84
C PRO A 349 -4.25 -7.47 9.45
N ASP A 350 -3.46 -8.51 9.18
CA ASP A 350 -2.75 -8.65 7.89
C ASP A 350 -2.44 -10.10 7.48
N PRO A 351 -1.85 -10.98 8.32
CA PRO A 351 -1.57 -12.35 7.92
C PRO A 351 -2.84 -13.22 7.89
N LEU A 352 -2.95 -14.06 6.86
CA LEU A 352 -4.11 -14.91 6.59
C LEU A 352 -3.72 -16.41 6.58
N PRO A 353 -3.25 -16.99 7.70
CA PRO A 353 -3.05 -18.44 7.77
C PRO A 353 -4.37 -19.19 7.58
N LEU A 354 -4.28 -20.46 7.16
CA LEU A 354 -5.45 -21.34 7.11
C LEU A 354 -6.15 -21.36 8.47
N ALA A 355 -7.48 -21.32 8.42
CA ALA A 355 -8.29 -21.38 9.62
C ALA A 355 -8.06 -22.69 10.37
N HIS A 356 -8.17 -22.59 11.69
CA HIS A 356 -8.15 -23.66 12.67
C HIS A 356 -9.12 -23.25 13.78
N PRO A 357 -9.61 -24.16 14.61
CA PRO A 357 -10.38 -23.81 15.80
C PRO A 357 -9.62 -22.80 16.66
N ILE A 358 -10.29 -21.72 17.06
CA ILE A 358 -9.71 -20.67 17.92
C ILE A 358 -10.65 -20.26 19.04
N ASP A 359 -10.11 -19.94 20.20
CA ASP A 359 -10.87 -19.28 21.25
C ASP A 359 -11.21 -17.83 20.89
N VAL A 360 -12.44 -17.43 21.19
CA VAL A 360 -12.91 -16.05 21.07
C VAL A 360 -13.53 -15.62 22.39
N ALA A 361 -12.82 -14.74 23.10
CA ALA A 361 -13.32 -14.18 24.35
C ALA A 361 -14.51 -13.24 24.10
N ARG A 362 -15.41 -13.15 25.08
CA ARG A 362 -16.53 -12.22 25.11
C ARG A 362 -16.07 -10.79 24.82
N GLY A 363 -16.76 -10.13 23.89
CA GLY A 363 -16.49 -8.76 23.47
C GLY A 363 -15.30 -8.59 22.52
N GLN A 364 -14.52 -9.65 22.23
CA GLN A 364 -13.50 -9.59 21.17
C GLN A 364 -14.10 -9.90 19.81
N ILE A 365 -13.61 -9.21 18.78
CA ILE A 365 -13.96 -9.51 17.39
C ILE A 365 -12.97 -10.54 16.83
N ARG A 366 -13.48 -11.50 16.06
CA ARG A 366 -12.66 -12.31 15.14
C ARG A 366 -13.24 -12.28 13.74
N ALA A 367 -12.33 -12.22 12.76
CA ALA A 367 -12.66 -12.24 11.34
C ALA A 367 -12.06 -13.47 10.66
N TRP A 368 -12.87 -14.13 9.85
CA TRP A 368 -12.45 -15.17 8.92
C TRP A 368 -12.54 -14.63 7.51
N TRP A 369 -11.42 -14.70 6.80
CA TRP A 369 -11.29 -14.32 5.41
C TRP A 369 -11.70 -15.51 4.54
N LEU A 370 -12.73 -15.31 3.71
CA LEU A 370 -13.29 -16.31 2.81
C LEU A 370 -12.95 -15.90 1.38
N THR A 371 -12.17 -16.71 0.67
CA THR A 371 -11.82 -16.46 -0.74
C THR A 371 -12.39 -17.57 -1.59
N VAL A 372 -13.17 -17.24 -2.63
CA VAL A 372 -13.69 -18.20 -3.61
C VAL A 372 -12.92 -18.05 -4.91
N HIS A 373 -12.27 -19.12 -5.37
CA HIS A 373 -11.75 -19.24 -6.73
C HIS A 373 -12.84 -19.83 -7.62
N VAL A 374 -13.44 -19.03 -8.50
CA VAL A 374 -14.47 -19.55 -9.41
C VAL A 374 -13.81 -20.41 -10.48
N PRO A 375 -14.19 -21.69 -10.68
CA PRO A 375 -13.61 -22.51 -11.74
C PRO A 375 -13.77 -21.90 -13.15
N GLN A 376 -12.75 -22.05 -14.00
CA GLN A 376 -12.76 -21.56 -15.40
C GLN A 376 -13.95 -22.10 -16.22
N ASN A 377 -14.46 -23.29 -15.88
CA ASN A 377 -15.58 -23.97 -16.53
C ASN A 377 -16.90 -23.90 -15.73
N ALA A 378 -16.98 -23.10 -14.66
CA ALA A 378 -18.22 -22.91 -13.92
C ALA A 378 -19.33 -22.38 -14.83
N ARG A 379 -20.58 -22.79 -14.60
CA ARG A 379 -21.73 -22.22 -15.32
C ARG A 379 -22.05 -20.83 -14.76
N PRO A 380 -22.42 -19.84 -15.60
CA PRO A 380 -22.83 -18.54 -15.11
C PRO A 380 -24.16 -18.61 -14.33
N GLY A 381 -24.41 -17.58 -13.52
CA GLY A 381 -25.64 -17.41 -12.75
C GLY A 381 -25.42 -17.36 -11.23
N LEU A 382 -26.53 -17.37 -10.49
CA LEU A 382 -26.53 -17.29 -9.03
C LEU A 382 -26.36 -18.67 -8.38
N TYR A 383 -25.46 -18.74 -7.40
CA TYR A 383 -25.23 -19.88 -6.53
C TYR A 383 -25.46 -19.50 -5.06
N THR A 384 -25.83 -20.48 -4.24
CA THR A 384 -25.97 -20.35 -2.79
C THR A 384 -25.17 -21.42 -2.07
N SER A 385 -24.47 -21.04 -1.00
CA SER A 385 -23.85 -21.92 -0.02
C SER A 385 -24.29 -21.53 1.41
N LYS A 386 -24.00 -22.41 2.36
CA LYS A 386 -24.09 -22.13 3.80
C LYS A 386 -22.67 -22.03 4.35
N VAL A 387 -22.40 -20.95 5.09
CA VAL A 387 -21.24 -20.86 5.96
C VAL A 387 -21.67 -21.33 7.35
N THR A 388 -20.94 -22.28 7.92
CA THR A 388 -21.26 -22.89 9.20
C THR A 388 -20.26 -22.41 10.24
N ILE A 389 -20.76 -21.79 11.30
CA ILE A 389 -20.00 -21.39 12.49
C ILE A 389 -20.27 -22.46 13.56
N THR A 390 -19.21 -23.04 14.11
CA THR A 390 -19.25 -24.01 15.21
C THR A 390 -18.36 -23.55 16.35
N SER A 391 -18.55 -24.12 17.53
CA SER A 391 -17.63 -24.03 18.67
C SER A 391 -17.73 -25.33 19.47
N GLN A 392 -16.68 -25.68 20.22
CA GLN A 392 -16.77 -26.78 21.19
C GLN A 392 -17.68 -26.38 22.36
N SER A 393 -17.53 -25.14 22.83
CA SER A 393 -18.36 -24.59 23.89
C SER A 393 -18.67 -23.12 23.67
N THR A 394 -19.88 -22.72 24.07
CA THR A 394 -20.31 -21.32 24.17
C THR A 394 -20.80 -21.10 25.60
N GLY A 395 -20.14 -20.23 26.36
CA GLY A 395 -20.48 -19.94 27.75
C GLY A 395 -20.45 -21.13 28.72
N GLY A 396 -19.60 -22.13 28.47
CA GLY A 396 -19.51 -23.36 29.28
C GLY A 396 -20.55 -24.42 28.96
N ARG A 397 -21.41 -24.19 27.96
CA ARG A 397 -22.36 -25.17 27.39
C ARG A 397 -21.83 -25.70 26.07
N GLU A 398 -22.41 -26.80 25.56
CA GLU A 398 -22.10 -27.31 24.21
C GLU A 398 -22.34 -26.23 23.14
N GLY A 399 -21.40 -26.09 22.21
CA GLY A 399 -21.44 -25.01 21.21
C GLY A 399 -22.49 -25.23 20.12
N LYS A 400 -23.36 -24.22 19.90
CA LYS A 400 -24.41 -24.30 18.89
C LYS A 400 -23.87 -24.15 17.46
N VAL A 401 -24.21 -25.09 16.59
CA VAL A 401 -24.00 -24.99 15.14
C VAL A 401 -24.90 -23.89 14.54
N THR A 402 -24.30 -22.89 13.91
CA THR A 402 -25.02 -21.77 13.28
C THR A 402 -24.70 -21.70 11.79
N SER A 403 -25.73 -21.85 10.94
CA SER A 403 -25.61 -21.74 9.48
C SER A 403 -26.05 -20.35 9.00
N VAL A 404 -25.22 -19.69 8.18
CA VAL A 404 -25.46 -18.36 7.63
C VAL A 404 -25.38 -18.38 6.09
N PRO A 405 -26.22 -17.63 5.37
CA PRO A 405 -26.29 -17.71 3.90
C PRO A 405 -25.17 -16.90 3.22
N LEU A 406 -24.49 -17.52 2.25
CA LEU A 406 -23.53 -16.87 1.37
C LEU A 406 -23.92 -17.12 -0.09
N LYS A 407 -23.96 -16.07 -0.90
CA LYS A 407 -24.28 -16.12 -2.34
C LYS A 407 -23.03 -15.88 -3.17
N LEU A 408 -23.04 -16.41 -4.38
CA LEU A 408 -22.03 -16.18 -5.42
C LEU A 408 -22.73 -15.94 -6.76
N ARG A 409 -22.53 -14.77 -7.37
CA ARG A 409 -22.83 -14.53 -8.79
C ARG A 409 -21.59 -14.91 -9.60
N VAL A 410 -21.74 -15.92 -10.47
CA VAL A 410 -20.74 -16.24 -11.50
C VAL A 410 -21.12 -15.50 -12.77
N ARG A 411 -20.27 -14.58 -13.21
CA ARG A 411 -20.45 -13.80 -14.45
C ARG A 411 -20.23 -14.66 -15.69
N ASP A 412 -20.91 -14.36 -16.79
CA ASP A 412 -20.76 -15.06 -18.08
C ASP A 412 -19.57 -14.56 -18.91
N PHE A 413 -18.44 -14.33 -18.26
CA PHE A 413 -17.13 -14.19 -18.90
C PHE A 413 -16.06 -14.86 -18.05
N SER A 414 -14.83 -14.90 -18.54
CA SER A 414 -13.69 -15.46 -17.80
C SER A 414 -12.48 -14.57 -17.93
N ILE A 415 -11.71 -14.46 -16.86
CA ILE A 415 -10.39 -13.82 -16.88
C ILE A 415 -9.28 -14.87 -17.06
N PRO A 416 -8.11 -14.52 -17.64
CA PRO A 416 -7.06 -15.49 -17.91
C PRO A 416 -6.36 -15.96 -16.62
N THR A 417 -5.92 -17.23 -16.61
CA THR A 417 -5.12 -17.80 -15.51
C THR A 417 -3.84 -16.99 -15.28
N VAL A 418 -3.10 -16.73 -16.35
CA VAL A 418 -1.94 -15.83 -16.36
C VAL A 418 -2.38 -14.46 -16.86
N SER A 419 -2.41 -13.49 -15.96
CA SER A 419 -2.67 -12.10 -16.34
C SER A 419 -1.45 -11.50 -17.03
N ARG A 420 -1.65 -10.79 -18.16
CA ARG A 420 -0.55 -9.99 -18.72
C ARG A 420 -0.01 -8.98 -17.70
N PHE A 421 -0.89 -8.44 -16.86
CA PHE A 421 -0.63 -7.41 -15.83
C PHE A 421 -0.12 -7.95 -14.49
N GLN A 422 0.20 -9.24 -14.38
CA GLN A 422 0.74 -9.83 -13.14
C GLN A 422 1.83 -8.95 -12.52
N THR A 423 1.74 -8.80 -11.20
CA THR A 423 2.82 -8.30 -10.36
C THR A 423 4.05 -9.19 -10.57
N VAL A 424 5.25 -8.62 -10.65
CA VAL A 424 6.50 -9.37 -10.79
C VAL A 424 7.28 -9.29 -9.48
N ALA A 425 7.77 -10.42 -8.97
CA ALA A 425 8.43 -10.47 -7.66
C ALA A 425 9.34 -11.70 -7.50
N PRO A 426 10.33 -11.66 -6.59
CA PRO A 426 11.05 -12.84 -6.17
C PRO A 426 10.11 -13.75 -5.34
N ILE A 427 9.64 -14.86 -5.90
CA ILE A 427 8.61 -15.73 -5.28
C ILE A 427 8.90 -17.22 -5.41
N GLN A 428 8.26 -18.01 -4.55
CA GLN A 428 8.17 -19.48 -4.63
C GLN A 428 6.97 -19.89 -5.51
N THR A 429 6.92 -21.16 -5.94
CA THR A 429 5.90 -21.67 -6.89
C THR A 429 4.47 -21.52 -6.36
N GLU A 430 4.28 -21.76 -5.07
CA GLU A 430 3.01 -21.75 -4.35
C GLU A 430 2.38 -20.35 -4.34
N MET A 431 3.20 -19.30 -4.45
CA MET A 431 2.76 -17.90 -4.48
C MET A 431 2.17 -17.50 -5.84
N THR A 432 2.35 -18.28 -6.90
CA THR A 432 1.83 -17.95 -8.24
C THR A 432 0.30 -17.87 -8.29
N ALA A 433 -0.39 -18.53 -7.34
CA ALA A 433 -1.85 -18.42 -7.15
C ALA A 433 -2.32 -16.98 -6.88
N TRP A 434 -1.46 -16.10 -6.37
CA TRP A 434 -1.74 -14.66 -6.19
C TRP A 434 -1.53 -13.83 -7.47
N LYS A 435 -1.46 -14.49 -8.64
CA LYS A 435 -1.22 -13.86 -9.94
C LYS A 435 0.07 -13.00 -9.91
N ILE A 436 1.14 -13.57 -9.36
CA ILE A 436 2.48 -12.98 -9.30
C ILE A 436 3.41 -13.81 -10.19
N SER A 437 4.17 -13.17 -11.09
CA SER A 437 5.20 -13.84 -11.89
C SER A 437 6.57 -13.80 -11.18
N PRO A 438 7.37 -14.89 -11.22
CA PRO A 438 8.71 -14.89 -10.66
C PRO A 438 9.70 -14.03 -11.47
N VAL A 439 10.59 -13.31 -10.77
CA VAL A 439 11.81 -12.68 -11.33
C VAL A 439 13.09 -13.26 -10.75
N SER A 440 14.22 -12.96 -11.37
CA SER A 440 15.47 -13.72 -11.21
C SER A 440 16.22 -13.55 -9.90
N SER A 441 15.96 -12.49 -9.14
CA SER A 441 16.71 -12.15 -7.93
C SER A 441 16.58 -13.17 -6.78
N SER A 442 15.69 -14.16 -6.88
CA SER A 442 15.50 -15.22 -5.86
C SER A 442 15.50 -16.65 -6.40
N GLY A 443 16.10 -16.92 -7.57
CA GLY A 443 16.22 -18.28 -8.10
C GLY A 443 14.92 -18.91 -8.66
N GLY A 444 13.80 -18.18 -8.72
CA GLY A 444 12.53 -18.65 -9.30
C GLY A 444 12.49 -18.64 -10.85
N THR A 445 13.48 -18.02 -11.50
CA THR A 445 13.62 -18.02 -12.96
C THR A 445 14.37 -19.24 -13.46
N VAL A 446 13.85 -19.83 -14.53
CA VAL A 446 14.56 -20.84 -15.30
C VAL A 446 15.83 -20.20 -15.89
N THR A 447 16.99 -20.79 -15.62
CA THR A 447 18.26 -20.41 -16.23
C THR A 447 18.93 -21.66 -16.79
N PRO A 448 19.65 -21.57 -17.92
CA PRO A 448 20.44 -22.68 -18.45
C PRO A 448 21.55 -23.06 -17.47
N ARG A 449 21.93 -24.34 -17.50
CA ARG A 449 23.10 -24.83 -16.77
C ARG A 449 24.34 -24.18 -17.39
N ARG A 450 25.27 -23.75 -16.55
CA ARG A 450 26.54 -23.12 -16.94
C ARG A 450 27.68 -24.09 -16.66
N MET A 451 28.64 -24.18 -17.57
CA MET A 451 29.88 -24.96 -17.44
C MET A 451 31.05 -24.15 -18.01
N LEU A 452 32.27 -24.42 -17.56
CA LEU A 452 33.48 -24.02 -18.28
C LEU A 452 34.03 -25.21 -19.07
N ASP A 453 34.31 -25.01 -20.36
CA ASP A 453 35.08 -25.99 -21.14
C ASP A 453 36.56 -26.03 -20.70
N ARG A 454 37.32 -27.00 -21.22
CA ARG A 454 38.76 -27.16 -20.94
C ARG A 454 39.60 -25.93 -21.28
N GLN A 455 39.13 -25.06 -22.18
CA GLN A 455 39.78 -23.80 -22.58
C GLN A 455 39.31 -22.59 -21.74
N GLY A 456 38.42 -22.80 -20.76
CA GLY A 456 37.91 -21.76 -19.86
C GLY A 456 36.86 -20.84 -20.48
N ASN A 457 36.23 -21.21 -21.60
CA ASN A 457 35.05 -20.51 -22.12
C ASN A 457 33.80 -20.95 -21.35
N LEU A 458 32.83 -20.05 -21.24
CA LEU A 458 31.53 -20.37 -20.69
C LEU A 458 30.65 -21.05 -21.75
N GLN A 459 30.07 -22.20 -21.39
CA GLN A 459 29.12 -22.95 -22.20
C GLN A 459 27.77 -23.06 -21.47
N LEU A 460 26.67 -23.05 -22.22
CA LEU A 460 25.30 -23.15 -21.73
C LEU A 460 24.61 -24.43 -22.21
N ASP A 461 24.06 -25.17 -21.25
CA ASP A 461 23.17 -26.33 -21.50
C ASP A 461 21.71 -25.92 -21.22
N PHE A 462 20.89 -26.07 -22.24
CA PHE A 462 19.48 -25.68 -22.25
C PHE A 462 18.50 -26.85 -22.07
N ALA A 463 18.96 -28.11 -21.93
CA ALA A 463 18.08 -29.29 -21.95
C ALA A 463 17.02 -29.27 -20.82
N GLU A 464 17.40 -28.82 -19.63
CA GLU A 464 16.49 -28.66 -18.50
C GLU A 464 15.81 -27.28 -18.46
N PHE A 465 16.37 -26.30 -19.17
CA PHE A 465 15.78 -24.99 -19.35
C PHE A 465 14.54 -25.07 -20.26
N ASP A 466 14.66 -25.75 -21.40
CA ASP A 466 13.60 -25.91 -22.38
C ASP A 466 12.36 -26.56 -21.77
N LYS A 467 12.50 -27.71 -21.13
CA LYS A 467 11.40 -28.42 -20.45
C LYS A 467 10.63 -27.50 -19.49
N LYS A 468 11.35 -26.70 -18.70
CA LYS A 468 10.77 -25.77 -17.72
C LYS A 468 10.14 -24.53 -18.37
N VAL A 469 10.67 -24.04 -19.48
CA VAL A 469 10.12 -22.89 -20.22
C VAL A 469 8.91 -23.31 -21.04
N GLU A 470 8.96 -24.46 -21.73
CA GLU A 470 7.85 -25.05 -22.49
C GLU A 470 6.65 -25.32 -21.59
N ALA A 471 6.85 -25.93 -20.42
CA ALA A 471 5.79 -26.13 -19.43
C ALA A 471 5.16 -24.80 -18.95
N ARG A 472 5.98 -23.76 -18.71
CA ARG A 472 5.50 -22.43 -18.31
C ARG A 472 4.76 -21.71 -19.44
N LEU A 473 5.23 -21.81 -20.69
CA LEU A 473 4.57 -21.28 -21.88
C LEU A 473 3.21 -21.97 -22.12
N ALA A 474 3.15 -23.30 -21.98
CA ALA A 474 1.91 -24.08 -22.08
C ALA A 474 0.90 -23.69 -20.98
N ALA A 475 1.38 -23.36 -19.77
CA ALA A 475 0.57 -22.78 -18.70
C ALA A 475 0.18 -21.30 -18.93
N GLY A 476 0.59 -20.69 -20.06
CA GLY A 476 0.26 -19.31 -20.44
C GLY A 476 1.23 -18.23 -19.95
N GLN A 477 2.36 -18.58 -19.33
CA GLN A 477 3.37 -17.60 -18.91
C GLN A 477 4.11 -17.03 -20.13
N THR A 478 3.84 -15.77 -20.46
CA THR A 478 4.41 -15.07 -21.63
C THR A 478 5.50 -14.06 -21.26
N SER A 479 6.13 -14.21 -20.09
CA SER A 479 7.03 -13.20 -19.51
C SER A 479 8.06 -13.81 -18.57
N PHE A 480 9.34 -13.61 -18.87
CA PHE A 480 10.48 -14.16 -18.15
C PHE A 480 11.63 -13.13 -18.09
N SER A 481 12.35 -13.06 -16.97
CA SER A 481 13.56 -12.24 -16.85
C SER A 481 14.82 -13.09 -16.96
N ILE A 482 15.81 -12.66 -17.75
CA ILE A 482 17.14 -13.28 -17.76
C ILE A 482 17.81 -13.12 -16.38
N GLY A 483 18.42 -14.21 -15.90
CA GLY A 483 19.00 -14.30 -14.57
C GLY A 483 20.40 -13.73 -14.44
N ILE A 484 20.52 -12.40 -14.38
CA ILE A 484 21.72 -11.72 -13.88
C ILE A 484 21.60 -11.66 -12.34
N PRO A 485 22.60 -12.11 -11.54
CA PRO A 485 22.48 -12.15 -10.07
C PRO A 485 22.49 -10.77 -9.41
N TYR A 486 21.59 -10.56 -8.46
CA TYR A 486 21.56 -9.36 -7.62
C TYR A 486 22.65 -9.44 -6.54
N THR A 487 23.51 -8.42 -6.45
CA THR A 487 24.63 -8.37 -5.51
C THR A 487 24.31 -7.63 -4.20
N GLY A 488 23.05 -7.23 -3.97
CA GLY A 488 22.58 -6.72 -2.68
C GLY A 488 22.94 -5.26 -2.35
N ALA A 489 23.58 -4.52 -3.27
CA ALA A 489 24.17 -3.21 -3.01
C ALA A 489 23.77 -2.11 -4.03
N GLY A 490 22.55 -2.16 -4.56
CA GLY A 490 21.91 -1.01 -5.23
C GLY A 490 22.58 -0.47 -6.50
N VAL A 491 23.32 -1.30 -7.24
CA VAL A 491 23.57 -1.14 -8.70
C VAL A 491 23.86 -2.51 -9.31
N PHE A 492 23.07 -3.00 -10.28
CA PHE A 492 23.56 -4.04 -11.20
C PHE A 492 24.52 -3.40 -12.20
N VAL A 493 25.80 -3.81 -12.17
CA VAL A 493 26.94 -3.30 -12.96
C VAL A 493 27.25 -1.81 -12.67
N PRO A 494 28.46 -1.47 -12.17
CA PRO A 494 29.73 -2.15 -12.45
C PRO A 494 30.30 -3.00 -11.31
N TRP A 495 29.48 -3.40 -10.33
CA TRP A 495 29.89 -4.41 -9.36
C TRP A 495 29.93 -5.79 -10.02
N ALA A 496 31.05 -6.50 -9.83
CA ALA A 496 31.18 -7.88 -10.29
C ALA A 496 30.21 -8.78 -9.53
N PHE A 497 29.51 -9.66 -10.24
CA PHE A 497 28.79 -10.78 -9.65
C PHE A 497 29.58 -12.06 -9.86
N ASP A 498 29.31 -13.11 -9.10
CA ASP A 498 30.01 -14.39 -9.25
C ASP A 498 29.07 -15.57 -9.52
N TRP A 499 29.61 -16.56 -10.23
CA TRP A 499 28.97 -17.82 -10.50
C TRP A 499 29.86 -18.98 -10.05
N ARG A 500 29.26 -20.00 -9.43
CA ARG A 500 29.89 -21.32 -9.27
C ARG A 500 29.52 -22.17 -10.48
N VAL A 501 30.52 -22.63 -11.21
CA VAL A 501 30.38 -23.36 -12.47
C VAL A 501 31.23 -24.63 -12.43
N PRO A 502 30.70 -25.82 -12.78
CA PRO A 502 31.52 -27.00 -13.04
C PRO A 502 32.55 -26.71 -14.16
N VAL A 503 33.72 -27.34 -14.07
CA VAL A 503 34.74 -27.31 -15.13
C VAL A 503 34.76 -28.68 -15.80
N GLU A 504 34.75 -28.70 -17.12
CA GLU A 504 34.78 -29.93 -17.90
C GLU A 504 36.03 -30.76 -17.57
N GLY A 505 35.82 -32.04 -17.20
CA GLY A 505 36.91 -32.94 -16.77
C GLY A 505 37.42 -32.70 -15.35
N GLN A 506 36.68 -31.98 -14.49
CA GLN A 506 37.00 -31.80 -13.08
C GLN A 506 35.74 -31.99 -12.21
N ASP A 507 35.87 -32.69 -11.09
CA ASP A 507 34.77 -32.89 -10.14
C ASP A 507 34.43 -31.63 -9.30
N ALA A 508 35.29 -30.61 -9.37
CA ALA A 508 35.14 -29.37 -8.60
C ALA A 508 34.44 -28.25 -9.40
N THR A 509 33.64 -27.44 -8.70
CA THR A 509 33.10 -26.18 -9.26
C THR A 509 34.05 -25.02 -9.03
N ARG A 510 34.36 -24.25 -10.08
CA ARG A 510 35.12 -23.00 -10.01
C ARG A 510 34.20 -21.83 -9.70
N ARG A 511 34.62 -20.90 -8.83
CA ARG A 511 34.01 -19.57 -8.68
C ARG A 511 34.61 -18.63 -9.73
N ILE A 512 33.78 -18.07 -10.61
CA ILE A 512 34.18 -17.05 -11.60
C ILE A 512 33.52 -15.72 -11.30
N TYR A 513 34.26 -14.63 -11.47
CA TYR A 513 33.76 -13.26 -11.32
C TYR A 513 33.49 -12.64 -12.69
N VAL A 514 32.28 -12.13 -12.88
CA VAL A 514 31.78 -11.57 -14.12
C VAL A 514 31.46 -10.08 -13.93
N ASN A 515 32.15 -9.25 -14.69
CA ASN A 515 32.01 -7.80 -14.73
C ASN A 515 32.23 -7.32 -16.18
N PRO A 516 31.16 -7.05 -16.94
CA PRO A 516 31.30 -6.63 -18.34
C PRO A 516 31.88 -5.23 -18.52
N VAL A 517 31.76 -4.36 -17.51
CA VAL A 517 32.27 -2.98 -17.53
C VAL A 517 32.81 -2.63 -16.13
N ALA A 518 34.10 -2.84 -15.91
CA ALA A 518 34.75 -2.49 -14.65
C ALA A 518 34.92 -0.96 -14.53
N ARG A 519 34.61 -0.38 -13.36
CA ARG A 519 34.63 1.08 -13.14
C ARG A 519 36.01 1.73 -13.41
N ASP A 520 37.09 1.00 -13.15
CA ASP A 520 38.48 1.40 -13.33
C ASP A 520 39.08 1.01 -14.69
N ASP A 521 38.30 0.36 -15.55
CA ASP A 521 38.75 -0.21 -16.83
C ASP A 521 37.54 -0.46 -17.75
N LEU A 522 36.89 0.64 -18.15
CA LEU A 522 35.61 0.64 -18.87
C LEU A 522 35.66 -0.13 -20.20
N ASP A 523 36.83 -0.17 -20.83
CA ASP A 523 37.03 -0.85 -22.11
C ASP A 523 37.59 -2.28 -21.95
N ALA A 524 37.78 -2.77 -20.71
CA ALA A 524 38.37 -4.07 -20.40
C ALA A 524 39.76 -4.27 -21.05
N ARG A 525 40.72 -3.42 -20.70
CA ARG A 525 42.11 -3.49 -21.15
C ARG A 525 42.95 -4.45 -20.30
N LYS A 526 42.57 -4.67 -19.03
CA LYS A 526 43.26 -5.61 -18.10
C LYS A 526 42.85 -7.04 -18.44
N PRO A 527 43.76 -8.04 -18.52
CA PRO A 527 43.43 -9.42 -18.89
C PRO A 527 42.30 -10.06 -18.06
N LYS A 528 42.26 -9.79 -16.75
CA LYS A 528 41.17 -10.24 -15.87
C LYS A 528 39.80 -9.73 -16.32
N ASN A 529 39.72 -8.48 -16.78
CA ASN A 529 38.48 -7.83 -17.20
C ASN A 529 38.11 -8.26 -18.63
N GLN A 530 39.09 -8.53 -19.50
CA GLN A 530 38.88 -9.13 -20.82
C GLN A 530 38.18 -10.50 -20.69
N GLN A 531 38.74 -11.37 -19.85
CA GLN A 531 38.14 -12.69 -19.59
C GLN A 531 36.76 -12.58 -18.93
N SER A 532 36.58 -11.61 -18.02
CA SER A 532 35.32 -11.36 -17.34
C SER A 532 34.22 -10.87 -18.31
N ARG A 533 34.55 -9.95 -19.23
CA ARG A 533 33.67 -9.53 -20.32
C ARG A 533 33.39 -10.68 -21.29
N LYS A 534 34.38 -11.47 -21.65
CA LYS A 534 34.24 -12.64 -22.54
C LYS A 534 33.18 -13.63 -21.99
N TRP A 535 33.22 -13.95 -20.69
CA TRP A 535 32.17 -14.79 -20.07
C TRP A 535 30.78 -14.15 -20.12
N PHE A 536 30.66 -12.83 -19.94
CA PHE A 536 29.37 -12.13 -20.06
C PHE A 536 28.83 -12.15 -21.50
N GLU A 537 29.67 -11.82 -22.49
CA GLU A 537 29.30 -11.87 -23.91
C GLU A 537 28.91 -13.29 -24.34
N GLN A 538 29.67 -14.31 -23.90
CA GLN A 538 29.33 -15.73 -24.13
C GLN A 538 27.96 -16.09 -23.54
N TYR A 539 27.70 -15.71 -22.27
CA TYR A 539 26.42 -15.97 -21.61
C TYR A 539 25.24 -15.36 -22.37
N ILE A 540 25.29 -14.04 -22.64
CA ILE A 540 24.17 -13.33 -23.27
C ILE A 540 23.98 -13.79 -24.72
N THR A 541 25.06 -13.99 -25.48
CA THR A 541 24.96 -14.40 -26.90
C THR A 541 24.39 -15.81 -27.02
N GLN A 542 24.86 -16.79 -26.25
CA GLN A 542 24.31 -18.16 -26.30
C GLN A 542 22.84 -18.20 -25.86
N PHE A 543 22.48 -17.50 -24.79
CA PHE A 543 21.08 -17.41 -24.32
C PHE A 543 20.20 -16.74 -25.39
N TYR A 544 20.65 -15.63 -25.98
CA TYR A 544 19.93 -14.95 -27.05
C TYR A 544 19.72 -15.83 -28.29
N SER A 545 20.79 -16.46 -28.80
CA SER A 545 20.73 -17.34 -29.97
C SER A 545 19.75 -18.51 -29.77
N HIS A 546 19.72 -19.09 -28.57
CA HIS A 546 18.77 -20.14 -28.21
C HIS A 546 17.33 -19.64 -28.11
N LEU A 547 17.10 -18.44 -27.56
CA LEU A 547 15.77 -17.84 -27.55
C LEU A 547 15.28 -17.45 -28.95
N GLU A 548 16.17 -17.06 -29.86
CA GLU A 548 15.81 -16.77 -31.26
C GLU A 548 15.47 -18.05 -32.03
N SER A 549 16.26 -19.12 -31.89
CA SER A 549 15.99 -20.40 -32.57
C SER A 549 14.63 -21.01 -32.16
N LYS A 550 14.21 -20.78 -30.91
CA LYS A 550 12.90 -21.17 -30.38
C LYS A 550 11.78 -20.13 -30.61
N ASN A 551 12.07 -18.96 -31.19
CA ASN A 551 11.14 -17.81 -31.31
C ASN A 551 10.50 -17.39 -29.95
N TRP A 552 11.31 -17.42 -28.89
CA TRP A 552 10.92 -17.10 -27.52
C TRP A 552 11.31 -15.68 -27.08
N THR A 553 12.22 -14.97 -27.77
CA THR A 553 12.72 -13.63 -27.39
C THR A 553 11.62 -12.63 -27.03
N LYS A 554 10.47 -12.66 -27.73
CA LYS A 554 9.27 -11.86 -27.44
C LYS A 554 8.70 -12.00 -26.01
N HIS A 555 9.08 -13.03 -25.28
CA HIS A 555 8.67 -13.30 -23.90
C HIS A 555 9.74 -12.92 -22.85
N TRP A 556 10.93 -12.50 -23.29
CA TRP A 556 12.09 -12.30 -22.41
C TRP A 556 12.53 -10.84 -22.31
N TRP A 557 13.03 -10.48 -21.13
CA TRP A 557 13.62 -9.17 -20.83
C TRP A 557 14.78 -9.34 -19.84
N ILE A 558 15.64 -8.32 -19.75
CA ILE A 558 16.83 -8.31 -18.90
C ILE A 558 16.62 -7.23 -17.83
N TYR A 559 16.58 -7.63 -16.55
CA TYR A 559 16.74 -6.67 -15.45
C TYR A 559 18.22 -6.26 -15.43
N ALA A 560 18.54 -5.10 -16.00
CA ALA A 560 19.91 -4.75 -16.34
C ALA A 560 20.58 -3.87 -15.29
N ALA A 561 19.88 -2.86 -14.76
CA ALA A 561 20.41 -1.87 -13.83
C ALA A 561 19.39 -1.57 -12.71
N ASP A 562 19.87 -1.38 -11.48
CA ASP A 562 19.05 -1.06 -10.31
C ASP A 562 19.44 0.29 -9.71
N GLU A 563 18.47 1.21 -9.62
CA GLU A 563 18.58 2.56 -9.02
C GLU A 563 19.88 3.39 -9.30
N PRO A 564 20.47 3.45 -10.52
CA PRO A 564 21.61 4.33 -10.80
C PRO A 564 21.24 5.83 -10.76
N HIS A 565 21.37 6.45 -9.59
CA HIS A 565 21.06 7.86 -9.35
C HIS A 565 22.27 8.79 -9.56
N GLN A 566 23.50 8.29 -9.38
CA GLN A 566 24.72 9.08 -9.43
C GLN A 566 25.23 9.28 -10.87
N ALA A 567 25.83 10.44 -11.15
CA ALA A 567 26.21 10.85 -12.50
C ALA A 567 27.35 10.00 -13.09
N GLU A 568 28.26 9.48 -12.26
CA GLU A 568 29.34 8.59 -12.70
C GLU A 568 28.86 7.28 -13.35
N TRP A 569 27.61 6.87 -13.14
CA TRP A 569 27.07 5.64 -13.71
C TRP A 569 26.65 5.78 -15.18
N LYS A 570 26.59 7.00 -15.72
CA LYS A 570 26.26 7.23 -17.13
C LYS A 570 27.13 6.39 -18.07
N GLU A 571 28.42 6.65 -18.08
CA GLU A 571 29.36 6.06 -19.04
C GLU A 571 29.50 4.53 -18.90
N PRO A 572 29.59 3.97 -17.68
CA PRO A 572 29.59 2.52 -17.49
C PRO A 572 28.30 1.86 -17.99
N LEU A 573 27.13 2.42 -17.68
CA LEU A 573 25.85 1.84 -18.08
C LEU A 573 25.59 1.99 -19.58
N THR A 574 25.96 3.11 -20.21
CA THR A 574 25.87 3.25 -21.66
C THR A 574 26.73 2.19 -22.38
N ARG A 575 27.98 1.95 -21.94
CA ARG A 575 28.81 0.85 -22.48
C ARG A 575 28.18 -0.53 -22.21
N TYR A 576 27.66 -0.76 -21.01
CA TYR A 576 27.06 -2.03 -20.64
C TYR A 576 25.81 -2.34 -21.46
N PHE A 577 24.91 -1.37 -21.65
CA PHE A 577 23.75 -1.52 -22.51
C PHE A 577 24.15 -1.71 -23.99
N ALA A 578 25.22 -1.07 -24.46
CA ALA A 578 25.76 -1.32 -25.80
C ALA A 578 26.28 -2.76 -25.97
N ILE A 579 26.96 -3.32 -24.96
CA ILE A 579 27.37 -4.74 -24.94
C ILE A 579 26.14 -5.67 -24.97
N ILE A 580 25.10 -5.37 -24.17
CA ILE A 580 23.85 -6.15 -24.23
C ILE A 580 23.21 -6.08 -25.62
N ARG A 581 23.12 -4.90 -26.24
CA ARG A 581 22.53 -4.75 -27.59
C ARG A 581 23.36 -5.44 -28.68
N LYS A 582 24.69 -5.48 -28.55
CA LYS A 582 25.59 -6.26 -29.43
C LYS A 582 25.30 -7.75 -29.33
N CYS A 583 25.15 -8.30 -28.11
CA CYS A 583 24.94 -9.73 -27.89
C CYS A 583 23.47 -10.19 -28.04
N ALA A 584 22.50 -9.29 -27.85
CA ALA A 584 21.07 -9.61 -27.78
C ALA A 584 20.18 -8.44 -28.26
N PRO A 585 20.22 -8.07 -29.56
CA PRO A 585 19.61 -6.84 -30.07
C PRO A 585 18.09 -6.73 -29.83
N LYS A 586 17.36 -7.85 -29.92
CA LYS A 586 15.89 -7.88 -29.76
C LYS A 586 15.41 -8.02 -28.30
N LEU A 587 16.29 -8.28 -27.34
CA LEU A 587 15.86 -8.44 -25.94
C LEU A 587 15.65 -7.09 -25.27
N ARG A 588 14.59 -7.01 -24.46
CA ARG A 588 14.18 -5.78 -23.79
C ARG A 588 14.99 -5.53 -22.54
N ILE A 589 15.58 -4.35 -22.41
CA ILE A 589 16.37 -3.88 -21.27
C ILE A 589 15.45 -3.15 -20.29
N MET A 590 15.50 -3.56 -19.02
CA MET A 590 14.71 -3.02 -17.92
C MET A 590 15.62 -2.40 -16.85
N MET A 591 15.22 -1.25 -16.29
CA MET A 591 15.94 -0.53 -15.24
C MET A 591 14.99 0.16 -14.24
N THR A 592 15.33 0.15 -12.95
CA THR A 592 14.56 0.85 -11.89
C THR A 592 14.90 2.34 -11.77
N ARG A 593 14.50 3.15 -12.75
CA ARG A 593 14.60 4.62 -12.72
C ARG A 593 13.37 5.25 -13.38
N GLU A 594 13.16 6.54 -13.14
CA GLU A 594 12.26 7.33 -13.99
C GLU A 594 12.69 7.32 -15.48
N PRO A 595 11.73 7.35 -16.43
CA PRO A 595 11.98 7.65 -17.83
C PRO A 595 12.79 8.95 -17.98
N THR A 596 13.92 8.88 -18.68
CA THR A 596 14.76 10.05 -19.00
C THR A 596 15.39 9.88 -20.37
N ASP A 597 15.50 10.98 -21.12
CA ASP A 597 16.16 11.01 -22.45
C ASP A 597 17.63 10.53 -22.39
N HIS A 598 18.25 10.56 -21.21
CA HIS A 598 19.63 10.18 -20.92
C HIS A 598 19.93 8.68 -21.10
N PHE A 599 19.02 7.81 -20.63
CA PHE A 599 19.09 6.36 -20.83
C PHE A 599 17.99 5.85 -21.78
N GLY A 600 17.05 6.73 -22.16
CA GLY A 600 15.92 6.47 -23.04
C GLY A 600 16.24 5.62 -24.26
N PRO A 601 17.24 6.00 -25.09
CA PRO A 601 17.64 5.25 -26.29
C PRO A 601 18.11 3.81 -26.05
N HIS A 602 18.39 3.41 -24.81
CA HIS A 602 18.94 2.11 -24.48
C HIS A 602 17.97 1.20 -23.69
N VAL A 603 16.96 1.76 -23.03
CA VAL A 603 16.07 1.08 -22.08
C VAL A 603 14.66 0.96 -22.66
N ASP A 604 14.07 -0.24 -22.70
CA ASP A 604 12.71 -0.50 -23.22
C ASP A 604 11.65 -0.55 -22.11
N ILE A 605 12.06 -0.74 -20.86
CA ILE A 605 11.20 -0.84 -19.68
C ILE A 605 11.77 0.03 -18.56
N ALA A 606 11.12 1.16 -18.28
CA ALA A 606 11.46 2.02 -17.16
C ALA A 606 10.57 1.66 -15.96
N CYS A 607 11.15 1.32 -14.82
CA CYS A 607 10.43 0.99 -13.59
C CYS A 607 10.67 2.06 -12.54
N ILE A 608 9.65 2.85 -12.20
CA ILE A 608 9.78 4.00 -11.30
C ILE A 608 9.16 3.71 -9.93
N MET A 609 9.73 4.22 -8.84
CA MET A 609 9.05 4.15 -7.54
C MET A 609 7.70 4.88 -7.62
N MET A 610 6.67 4.34 -6.96
CA MET A 610 5.31 4.89 -6.99
C MET A 610 5.28 6.35 -6.49
N ASN A 611 6.00 6.66 -5.40
CA ASN A 611 6.18 8.02 -4.87
C ASN A 611 6.89 9.00 -5.87
N HIS A 612 7.64 8.48 -6.84
CA HIS A 612 8.36 9.25 -7.86
C HIS A 612 7.55 9.50 -9.15
N LEU A 613 6.40 8.83 -9.36
CA LEU A 613 5.50 9.09 -10.49
C LEU A 613 5.02 10.55 -10.55
N ARG A 614 5.02 11.17 -11.72
CA ARG A 614 4.49 12.52 -11.95
C ARG A 614 3.52 12.54 -13.10
N SER A 615 2.74 13.62 -13.18
CA SER A 615 1.76 13.86 -14.25
C SER A 615 2.36 13.63 -15.64
N GLY A 616 3.60 14.10 -15.88
CA GLY A 616 4.33 13.92 -17.15
C GLY A 616 5.12 12.60 -17.32
N THR A 617 5.19 11.73 -16.31
CA THR A 617 6.08 10.54 -16.36
C THR A 617 5.65 9.56 -17.45
N HIS A 618 4.35 9.37 -17.62
CA HIS A 618 3.81 8.43 -18.59
C HIS A 618 3.82 8.94 -20.04
N GLU A 619 3.86 10.26 -20.24
CA GLU A 619 4.12 10.93 -21.51
C GLU A 619 5.58 10.81 -21.88
N THR A 620 6.51 11.05 -20.95
CA THR A 620 7.96 10.86 -21.19
C THR A 620 8.27 9.41 -21.56
N ALA A 621 7.72 8.43 -20.82
CA ALA A 621 7.85 7.02 -21.19
C ALA A 621 7.36 6.76 -22.62
N ARG A 622 6.16 7.27 -22.98
CA ARG A 622 5.59 7.11 -24.32
C ARG A 622 6.41 7.79 -25.41
N LYS A 623 6.92 9.00 -25.18
CA LYS A 623 7.80 9.74 -26.10
C LYS A 623 9.09 8.97 -26.39
N LEU A 624 9.62 8.27 -25.38
CA LEU A 624 10.82 7.44 -25.48
C LEU A 624 10.55 6.01 -25.96
N GLY A 625 9.30 5.64 -26.31
CA GLY A 625 8.94 4.28 -26.70
C GLY A 625 8.98 3.25 -25.56
N GLN A 626 9.08 3.71 -24.32
CA GLN A 626 9.30 2.87 -23.13
C GLN A 626 7.98 2.36 -22.54
N GLU A 627 8.03 1.12 -22.06
CA GLU A 627 6.98 0.57 -21.20
C GLU A 627 7.23 0.98 -19.75
N LEU A 628 6.24 1.64 -19.14
CA LEU A 628 6.35 2.12 -17.76
C LEU A 628 5.86 1.05 -16.77
N TRP A 629 6.72 0.67 -15.82
CA TRP A 629 6.40 -0.17 -14.66
C TRP A 629 6.51 0.68 -13.38
N CYS A 630 5.93 0.21 -12.27
CA CYS A 630 6.08 0.85 -10.97
C CYS A 630 6.48 -0.13 -9.87
N TYR A 631 7.13 0.35 -8.82
CA TYR A 631 7.40 -0.44 -7.59
C TYR A 631 7.22 0.41 -6.33
N SER A 632 7.23 -0.26 -5.18
CA SER A 632 7.27 0.34 -3.85
C SER A 632 8.56 -0.10 -3.16
N CYS A 633 9.24 0.81 -2.46
CA CYS A 633 10.45 0.53 -1.68
C CYS A 633 10.64 1.62 -0.62
N GLY A 634 11.16 1.24 0.56
CA GLY A 634 11.70 2.14 1.57
C GLY A 634 10.72 2.60 2.66
N HIS A 635 11.30 3.22 3.70
CA HIS A 635 10.67 3.66 4.95
C HIS A 635 9.55 4.72 4.82
N LEU A 636 9.16 5.10 3.60
CA LEU A 636 8.21 6.17 3.33
C LEU A 636 6.80 5.60 3.27
N ASN A 637 5.97 5.95 4.25
CA ASN A 637 4.56 5.60 4.20
C ASN A 637 3.89 6.37 3.04
N ASN A 638 3.01 5.68 2.32
CA ASN A 638 2.11 6.16 1.26
C ASN A 638 2.70 6.94 0.06
N PRO A 639 2.60 6.41 -1.18
CA PRO A 639 2.11 5.07 -1.53
C PRO A 639 3.19 4.02 -1.27
N GLY A 640 2.97 3.18 -0.24
CA GLY A 640 3.79 2.02 0.11
C GLY A 640 2.98 0.71 0.16
N LEU A 641 3.66 -0.42 0.39
CA LEU A 641 3.03 -1.73 0.63
C LEU A 641 3.27 -2.23 2.07
N THR A 642 3.27 -1.33 3.04
CA THR A 642 3.48 -1.65 4.46
C THR A 642 2.16 -2.08 5.13
N LEU A 643 2.22 -2.52 6.37
CA LEU A 643 1.04 -2.79 7.20
C LEU A 643 0.13 -1.57 7.40
N ARG A 644 0.67 -0.36 7.25
CA ARG A 644 -0.02 0.89 7.57
C ARG A 644 -0.96 1.36 6.45
N GLU A 645 -0.76 0.90 5.22
CA GLU A 645 -1.64 1.22 4.08
C GLU A 645 -3.00 0.52 4.16
N SER A 646 -4.01 1.21 3.63
CA SER A 646 -5.39 0.73 3.55
C SER A 646 -5.54 -0.27 2.39
N PRO A 647 -6.24 -1.40 2.56
CA PRO A 647 -6.38 -2.40 1.50
C PRO A 647 -7.02 -1.83 0.22
N VAL A 648 -8.02 -0.95 0.35
CA VAL A 648 -8.64 -0.24 -0.78
C VAL A 648 -7.65 0.59 -1.59
N ASP A 649 -6.69 1.26 -0.94
CA ASP A 649 -5.66 2.05 -1.63
C ASP A 649 -4.75 1.14 -2.46
N ILE A 650 -4.34 -0.01 -1.91
CA ILE A 650 -3.48 -1.00 -2.58
C ILE A 650 -4.18 -1.57 -3.83
N ARG A 651 -5.47 -1.94 -3.75
CA ARG A 651 -6.25 -2.36 -4.93
C ARG A 651 -6.39 -1.21 -5.93
N THR A 652 -6.60 0.02 -5.45
CA THR A 652 -6.72 1.24 -6.28
C THR A 652 -5.43 1.60 -7.03
N TRP A 653 -4.24 1.14 -6.60
CA TRP A 653 -3.00 1.32 -7.38
C TRP A 653 -3.11 0.76 -8.80
N PHE A 654 -3.82 -0.36 -8.97
CA PHE A 654 -3.98 -0.98 -10.29
C PHE A 654 -4.93 -0.16 -11.18
N TRP A 655 -5.92 0.51 -10.59
CA TRP A 655 -6.77 1.47 -11.30
C TRP A 655 -5.94 2.69 -11.75
N LEU A 656 -5.07 3.23 -10.90
CA LEU A 656 -4.13 4.28 -11.29
C LEU A 656 -3.18 3.82 -12.42
N GLN A 657 -2.70 2.58 -12.36
CA GLN A 657 -1.88 2.02 -13.44
C GLN A 657 -2.65 1.89 -14.76
N GLU A 658 -3.95 1.60 -14.74
CA GLU A 658 -4.76 1.63 -15.96
C GLU A 658 -4.91 3.06 -16.49
N LYS A 659 -5.16 4.04 -15.62
CA LYS A 659 -5.23 5.46 -15.96
C LYS A 659 -3.98 5.91 -16.70
N TRP A 660 -2.81 5.69 -16.10
CA TRP A 660 -1.52 6.16 -16.61
C TRP A 660 -0.79 5.17 -17.53
N LYS A 661 -1.47 4.08 -17.95
CA LYS A 661 -0.91 3.04 -18.83
C LYS A 661 0.39 2.40 -18.30
N ILE A 662 0.57 2.43 -16.99
CA ILE A 662 1.59 1.63 -16.29
C ILE A 662 1.21 0.16 -16.46
N ARG A 663 2.21 -0.65 -16.77
CA ARG A 663 2.03 -1.98 -17.34
C ARG A 663 2.09 -3.11 -16.30
N ARG A 664 2.89 -2.94 -15.24
CA ARG A 664 3.07 -3.89 -14.12
C ARG A 664 3.53 -3.21 -12.83
N VAL A 665 3.29 -3.89 -11.71
CA VAL A 665 3.96 -3.67 -10.42
C VAL A 665 5.16 -4.61 -10.29
N LEU A 666 6.30 -4.11 -9.84
CA LEU A 666 7.43 -4.89 -9.32
C LEU A 666 7.40 -4.84 -7.79
N LEU A 667 7.59 -5.98 -7.13
CA LEU A 667 7.98 -6.06 -5.73
C LEU A 667 9.48 -6.38 -5.67
N TRP A 668 10.26 -5.54 -4.99
CA TRP A 668 11.69 -5.75 -4.83
C TRP A 668 12.01 -7.00 -3.99
N HIS A 669 11.13 -7.31 -3.04
CA HIS A 669 11.13 -8.54 -2.23
C HIS A 669 9.67 -8.98 -1.93
N SER A 670 9.45 -10.26 -1.57
CA SER A 670 8.11 -10.77 -1.25
C SER A 670 8.00 -11.53 0.08
N SER A 671 9.12 -12.05 0.59
CA SER A 671 9.20 -13.05 1.67
C SER A 671 9.86 -12.51 2.95
N VAL A 672 10.01 -13.36 3.96
CA VAL A 672 10.25 -12.98 5.36
C VAL A 672 11.65 -12.46 5.66
N TYR A 673 11.68 -11.33 6.36
CA TYR A 673 12.78 -10.94 7.27
C TYR A 673 12.34 -11.22 8.72
N GLY A 674 13.19 -11.86 9.52
CA GLY A 674 12.99 -12.00 10.98
C GLY A 674 11.95 -13.04 11.43
N HIS A 675 11.23 -12.73 12.51
CA HIS A 675 10.29 -13.64 13.18
C HIS A 675 8.87 -13.56 12.62
N THR A 676 8.17 -14.69 12.54
CA THR A 676 6.79 -14.76 12.04
C THR A 676 5.87 -13.78 12.80
N PHE A 677 5.22 -12.88 12.05
CA PHE A 677 4.29 -11.83 12.50
C PHE A 677 4.86 -10.69 13.38
N LEU A 678 6.15 -10.65 13.72
CA LEU A 678 6.74 -9.59 14.55
C LEU A 678 7.72 -8.74 13.73
N LYS A 679 7.46 -7.43 13.63
CA LYS A 679 8.23 -6.47 12.82
C LYS A 679 8.52 -7.00 11.40
N PRO A 680 7.49 -7.34 10.59
CA PRO A 680 7.71 -7.87 9.26
C PRO A 680 8.32 -6.84 8.30
N GLY A 681 8.97 -7.32 7.25
CA GLY A 681 9.60 -6.48 6.23
C GLY A 681 10.97 -5.92 6.65
N ALA A 682 11.72 -5.41 5.68
CA ALA A 682 13.08 -4.90 5.90
C ALA A 682 13.10 -3.67 6.82
N ASP A 683 12.03 -2.87 6.82
CA ASP A 683 11.83 -1.69 7.68
C ASP A 683 11.12 -2.01 9.01
N GLY A 684 10.74 -3.27 9.23
CA GLY A 684 9.93 -3.72 10.36
C GLY A 684 8.46 -3.26 10.33
N ARG A 685 7.97 -2.69 9.21
CA ARG A 685 6.57 -2.25 9.01
C ARG A 685 5.88 -2.97 7.87
N GLY A 686 6.60 -3.74 7.05
CA GLY A 686 6.06 -4.62 6.01
C GLY A 686 6.69 -4.44 4.63
N ASP A 687 7.64 -3.52 4.47
CA ASP A 687 8.31 -3.30 3.17
C ASP A 687 9.08 -4.55 2.72
N GLY A 688 8.95 -4.89 1.44
CA GLY A 688 9.52 -6.12 0.86
C GLY A 688 8.92 -7.44 1.37
N GLN A 689 7.85 -7.42 2.17
CA GLN A 689 7.24 -8.64 2.72
C GLN A 689 5.71 -8.60 2.65
N VAL A 690 5.14 -9.18 1.58
CA VAL A 690 3.69 -9.38 1.43
C VAL A 690 3.24 -10.82 1.72
N PHE A 691 4.18 -11.76 1.88
CA PHE A 691 3.91 -13.10 2.40
C PHE A 691 4.60 -13.32 3.75
N TYR A 692 3.98 -14.13 4.57
CA TYR A 692 4.52 -14.66 5.82
C TYR A 692 4.86 -16.13 5.65
N PHE A 693 5.69 -16.66 6.55
CA PHE A 693 6.07 -18.06 6.57
C PHE A 693 5.97 -18.62 7.98
N ARG A 694 5.49 -19.86 8.09
CA ARG A 694 5.60 -20.68 9.30
C ARG A 694 6.59 -21.80 9.04
N ARG A 695 7.76 -21.70 9.67
CA ARG A 695 8.74 -22.79 9.70
C ARG A 695 8.15 -24.04 10.33
N ARG A 696 8.53 -25.19 9.80
CA ARG A 696 8.20 -26.51 10.35
C ARG A 696 9.47 -27.35 10.38
N ALA A 697 9.68 -28.12 11.45
CA ALA A 697 10.84 -29.01 11.50
C ALA A 697 10.63 -30.17 10.51
N GLY A 698 11.58 -30.38 9.61
CA GLY A 698 11.54 -31.48 8.62
C GLY A 698 10.57 -31.28 7.43
N GLU A 699 9.84 -30.17 7.35
CA GLU A 699 8.91 -29.85 6.25
C GLU A 699 9.24 -28.49 5.61
N PRO A 700 8.88 -28.24 4.34
CA PRO A 700 8.96 -26.91 3.74
C PRO A 700 8.17 -25.85 4.53
N ASP A 701 8.68 -24.63 4.59
CA ASP A 701 8.01 -23.52 5.27
C ASP A 701 6.62 -23.26 4.65
N ALA A 702 5.59 -23.24 5.49
CA ALA A 702 4.23 -23.01 5.03
C ALA A 702 4.01 -21.52 4.69
N VAL A 703 3.78 -21.23 3.41
CA VAL A 703 3.43 -19.90 2.90
C VAL A 703 2.09 -19.44 3.48
N ILE A 704 2.07 -18.24 4.04
CA ILE A 704 0.90 -17.58 4.60
C ILE A 704 0.70 -16.26 3.84
N PRO A 705 -0.38 -16.11 3.05
CA PRO A 705 -0.68 -14.86 2.37
C PRO A 705 -1.04 -13.75 3.37
N SER A 706 -1.09 -12.52 2.86
CA SER A 706 -1.59 -11.36 3.60
C SER A 706 -2.79 -10.72 2.90
N ILE A 707 -3.52 -9.87 3.61
CA ILE A 707 -4.50 -8.95 3.01
C ILE A 707 -3.85 -8.16 1.86
N ARG A 708 -2.60 -7.70 2.01
CA ARG A 708 -1.87 -6.98 0.95
C ARG A 708 -1.63 -7.85 -0.29
N ALA A 709 -1.32 -9.13 -0.12
CA ALA A 709 -1.17 -10.08 -1.23
C ALA A 709 -2.50 -10.35 -1.96
N GLU A 710 -3.61 -10.42 -1.21
CA GLU A 710 -4.96 -10.49 -1.79
C GLU A 710 -5.25 -9.22 -2.63
N MET A 711 -5.02 -8.02 -2.08
CA MET A 711 -5.25 -6.76 -2.82
C MET A 711 -4.40 -6.61 -4.09
N LEU A 712 -3.17 -7.14 -4.07
CA LEU A 712 -2.31 -7.21 -5.26
C LEU A 712 -2.91 -8.14 -6.33
N ARG A 713 -3.48 -9.28 -5.94
CA ARG A 713 -4.16 -10.21 -6.86
C ARG A 713 -5.43 -9.57 -7.42
N ASP A 714 -6.31 -9.10 -6.55
CA ASP A 714 -7.58 -8.46 -6.90
C ASP A 714 -7.36 -7.30 -7.90
N GLY A 715 -6.35 -6.46 -7.68
CA GLY A 715 -6.00 -5.37 -8.59
C GLY A 715 -5.48 -5.84 -9.96
N VAL A 716 -4.77 -6.96 -10.02
CA VAL A 716 -4.36 -7.62 -11.27
C VAL A 716 -5.58 -8.16 -12.05
N GLU A 717 -6.63 -8.59 -11.34
CA GLU A 717 -7.89 -9.09 -11.92
C GLU A 717 -8.81 -7.93 -12.36
N ASP A 718 -8.89 -6.84 -11.59
CA ASP A 718 -9.55 -5.59 -12.01
C ASP A 718 -8.93 -5.04 -13.32
N ARG A 719 -7.60 -5.15 -13.51
CA ARG A 719 -6.94 -4.82 -14.80
C ARG A 719 -7.38 -5.71 -15.95
N GLN A 720 -7.75 -6.97 -15.69
CA GLN A 720 -8.29 -7.85 -16.73
C GLN A 720 -9.70 -7.46 -17.14
N TYR A 721 -10.54 -6.99 -16.21
CA TYR A 721 -11.85 -6.41 -16.53
C TYR A 721 -11.69 -5.20 -17.46
N PHE A 722 -10.81 -4.25 -17.14
CA PHE A 722 -10.50 -3.11 -18.01
C PHE A 722 -9.95 -3.50 -19.38
N HIS A 723 -9.22 -4.61 -19.49
CA HIS A 723 -8.68 -5.10 -20.75
C HIS A 723 -9.76 -5.78 -21.59
N LEU A 724 -10.56 -6.64 -20.96
CA LEU A 724 -11.65 -7.38 -21.59
C LEU A 724 -12.72 -6.43 -22.12
N LEU A 725 -13.17 -5.45 -21.32
CA LEU A 725 -14.12 -4.41 -21.75
C LEU A 725 -13.65 -3.72 -23.03
N LYS A 726 -12.38 -3.29 -23.07
CA LYS A 726 -11.77 -2.65 -24.26
C LYS A 726 -11.68 -3.61 -25.45
N GLN A 727 -11.47 -4.90 -25.21
CA GLN A 727 -11.37 -5.92 -26.25
C GLN A 727 -12.74 -6.26 -26.85
N VAL A 728 -13.78 -6.45 -26.03
CA VAL A 728 -15.13 -6.77 -26.50
C VAL A 728 -15.78 -5.55 -27.18
N ALA A 729 -15.64 -4.34 -26.62
CA ALA A 729 -16.13 -3.11 -27.26
C ALA A 729 -15.51 -2.86 -28.64
N ARG A 730 -14.20 -3.11 -28.80
CA ARG A 730 -13.52 -3.01 -30.11
C ARG A 730 -13.98 -4.06 -31.12
N ARG A 731 -14.28 -5.29 -30.66
CA ARG A 731 -14.80 -6.38 -31.52
C ARG A 731 -16.24 -6.15 -31.95
N ALA A 732 -17.05 -5.57 -31.06
CA ALA A 732 -18.42 -5.19 -31.36
C ALA A 732 -18.48 -4.05 -32.39
N GLY A 733 -17.62 -3.03 -32.25
CA GLY A 733 -17.50 -1.94 -33.23
C GLY A 733 -18.83 -1.22 -33.45
N ASP A 734 -19.26 -1.12 -34.71
CA ASP A 734 -20.53 -0.49 -35.08
C ASP A 734 -21.77 -1.40 -34.96
N ARG A 735 -21.60 -2.66 -34.55
CA ARG A 735 -22.71 -3.63 -34.39
C ARG A 735 -23.49 -3.45 -33.08
N ILE A 736 -23.07 -2.51 -32.24
CA ILE A 736 -23.70 -2.19 -30.95
C ILE A 736 -24.24 -0.76 -30.93
N PRO A 737 -25.32 -0.51 -30.17
CA PRO A 737 -25.85 0.83 -29.92
C PRO A 737 -24.79 1.80 -29.43
N THR A 738 -24.86 3.05 -29.91
CA THR A 738 -23.96 4.14 -29.52
C THR A 738 -23.93 4.35 -28.00
N SER A 739 -25.08 4.26 -27.34
CA SER A 739 -25.19 4.34 -25.87
C SER A 739 -24.33 3.28 -25.14
N LEU A 740 -24.37 2.03 -25.58
CA LEU A 740 -23.56 0.94 -25.00
C LEU A 740 -22.06 1.13 -25.30
N ARG A 741 -21.73 1.62 -26.49
CA ARG A 741 -20.36 1.97 -26.89
C ARG A 741 -19.78 3.10 -26.04
N ASP A 742 -20.55 4.16 -25.82
CA ASP A 742 -20.15 5.33 -25.02
C ASP A 742 -20.07 4.98 -23.53
N ARG A 743 -21.01 4.18 -23.01
CA ARG A 743 -20.95 3.58 -21.68
C ARG A 743 -19.67 2.76 -21.52
N ALA A 744 -19.33 1.90 -22.48
CA ALA A 744 -18.09 1.11 -22.46
C ALA A 744 -16.82 1.97 -22.58
N ALA A 745 -16.83 3.04 -23.38
CA ALA A 745 -15.72 3.98 -23.53
C ALA A 745 -15.50 4.82 -22.26
N SER A 746 -16.58 5.19 -21.56
CA SER A 746 -16.55 5.84 -20.25
C SER A 746 -16.04 4.88 -19.17
N LEU A 747 -16.60 3.68 -19.07
CA LEU A 747 -16.21 2.63 -18.13
C LEU A 747 -14.77 2.16 -18.32
N SER A 748 -14.25 2.22 -19.55
CA SER A 748 -12.85 1.94 -19.89
C SER A 748 -11.83 2.92 -19.28
N LYS A 749 -12.29 4.07 -18.74
CA LYS A 749 -11.48 5.12 -18.11
C LYS A 749 -11.67 5.10 -16.58
N VAL A 750 -10.58 5.38 -15.87
CA VAL A 750 -10.56 5.54 -14.41
C VAL A 750 -10.75 7.02 -14.08
N PRO A 751 -11.83 7.41 -13.38
CA PRO A 751 -12.11 8.80 -13.05
C PRO A 751 -11.26 9.31 -11.88
N ASP A 752 -11.02 10.62 -11.84
CA ASP A 752 -10.34 11.31 -10.74
C ASP A 752 -11.05 11.13 -9.39
N SER A 753 -12.37 10.86 -9.41
CA SER A 753 -13.16 10.54 -8.22
C SER A 753 -12.79 9.21 -7.56
N ILE A 754 -12.08 8.31 -8.26
CA ILE A 754 -11.51 7.07 -7.70
C ILE A 754 -10.01 7.26 -7.42
N ALA A 755 -9.25 7.73 -8.41
CA ALA A 755 -7.81 7.95 -8.30
C ALA A 755 -7.38 9.14 -9.16
N ARG A 756 -7.03 10.27 -8.53
CA ARG A 756 -6.47 11.45 -9.22
C ARG A 756 -4.97 11.27 -9.46
N THR A 757 -4.23 10.96 -8.39
CA THR A 757 -2.78 10.68 -8.38
C THR A 757 -2.49 9.52 -7.40
N GLN A 758 -1.25 9.07 -7.33
CA GLN A 758 -0.81 8.04 -6.36
C GLN A 758 -0.91 8.47 -4.89
N TYR A 759 -1.10 9.77 -4.63
CA TYR A 759 -1.29 10.32 -3.29
C TYR A 759 -2.72 10.81 -3.05
N GLU A 760 -3.61 10.65 -4.03
CA GLU A 760 -4.98 11.16 -4.02
C GLU A 760 -5.90 10.11 -4.62
N MET A 761 -5.95 9.00 -3.90
CA MET A 761 -6.95 7.95 -4.05
C MET A 761 -8.13 8.26 -3.14
N SER A 762 -9.31 7.79 -3.51
CA SER A 762 -10.55 8.16 -2.81
C SER A 762 -10.71 7.55 -1.42
N GLY A 763 -10.07 6.40 -1.14
CA GLY A 763 -10.36 5.56 0.02
C GLY A 763 -11.78 4.97 0.04
N ASP A 764 -12.59 5.23 -0.99
CA ASP A 764 -14.02 4.92 -1.01
C ASP A 764 -14.27 3.51 -1.61
N VAL A 765 -14.41 2.55 -0.70
CA VAL A 765 -14.69 1.13 -1.00
C VAL A 765 -15.93 0.96 -1.88
N GLN A 766 -17.02 1.66 -1.57
CA GLN A 766 -18.27 1.52 -2.33
C GLN A 766 -18.10 2.06 -3.75
N ARG A 767 -17.42 3.19 -3.92
CA ARG A 767 -17.13 3.76 -5.24
C ARG A 767 -16.26 2.86 -6.12
N LEU A 768 -15.25 2.21 -5.53
CA LEU A 768 -14.39 1.25 -6.23
C LEU A 768 -15.20 0.03 -6.68
N LEU A 769 -15.92 -0.60 -5.74
CA LEU A 769 -16.69 -1.83 -6.00
C LEU A 769 -17.88 -1.59 -6.95
N SER A 770 -18.66 -0.52 -6.77
CA SER A 770 -19.76 -0.19 -7.70
C SER A 770 -19.24 0.06 -9.12
N ARG A 771 -18.10 0.73 -9.28
CA ARG A 771 -17.51 0.95 -10.60
C ARG A 771 -17.00 -0.35 -11.24
N ARG A 772 -16.48 -1.29 -10.42
CA ARG A 772 -16.11 -2.63 -10.88
C ARG A 772 -17.32 -3.41 -11.40
N VAL A 773 -18.42 -3.39 -10.65
CA VAL A 773 -19.70 -4.02 -11.04
C VAL A 773 -20.19 -3.43 -12.37
N GLN A 774 -20.24 -2.11 -12.52
CA GLN A 774 -20.61 -1.46 -13.78
C GLN A 774 -19.75 -1.90 -14.98
N ILE A 775 -18.45 -2.13 -14.78
CA ILE A 775 -17.54 -2.66 -15.82
C ILE A 775 -17.91 -4.11 -16.16
N ALA A 776 -18.23 -4.93 -15.15
CA ALA A 776 -18.68 -6.32 -15.33
C ALA A 776 -20.00 -6.40 -16.11
N ASP A 777 -20.99 -5.58 -15.72
CA ASP A 777 -22.29 -5.51 -16.38
C ASP A 777 -22.14 -5.11 -17.86
N ALA A 778 -21.26 -4.13 -18.14
CA ALA A 778 -20.98 -3.71 -19.52
C ALA A 778 -20.25 -4.79 -20.34
N ILE A 779 -19.41 -5.63 -19.72
CA ILE A 779 -18.80 -6.79 -20.40
C ILE A 779 -19.87 -7.82 -20.75
N GLU A 780 -20.78 -8.15 -19.81
CA GLU A 780 -21.87 -9.10 -20.07
C GLU A 780 -22.82 -8.59 -21.16
N ALA A 781 -23.24 -7.32 -21.13
CA ALA A 781 -24.08 -6.70 -22.16
C ALA A 781 -23.43 -6.70 -23.56
N LEU A 782 -22.11 -6.45 -23.63
CA LEU A 782 -21.35 -6.49 -24.89
C LEU A 782 -21.13 -7.91 -25.44
N LEU A 783 -21.19 -8.94 -24.59
CA LEU A 783 -21.06 -10.34 -24.97
C LEU A 783 -22.40 -10.98 -25.34
N SER A 784 -23.49 -10.58 -24.67
CA SER A 784 -24.85 -11.05 -24.97
C SER A 784 -25.49 -10.34 -26.16
N GLY A 785 -25.06 -9.11 -26.45
CA GLY A 785 -25.71 -8.24 -27.44
C GLY A 785 -27.01 -7.60 -26.94
N THR A 786 -27.36 -7.78 -25.66
CA THR A 786 -28.60 -7.29 -25.06
C THR A 786 -28.34 -6.07 -24.20
N ILE A 787 -29.16 -5.02 -24.37
CA ILE A 787 -29.20 -3.89 -23.43
C ILE A 787 -30.26 -4.21 -22.37
N GLU A 788 -29.89 -4.26 -21.09
CA GLU A 788 -30.84 -3.94 -20.03
C GLU A 788 -30.88 -2.41 -19.91
N SER A 789 -32.05 -1.80 -20.15
CA SER A 789 -32.29 -0.38 -19.92
C SER A 789 -32.26 -0.09 -18.41
N ASP A 790 -31.60 1.01 -18.04
CA ASP A 790 -31.34 1.43 -16.65
C ASP A 790 -32.60 1.56 -15.76
#